data_AF-A0AA35JG21-F1
#
_entry.id   AF-A0AA35JG21-F1
#
_cell.length_a   1.000
_cell.length_b   1.000
_cell.length_c   1.000
_cell.angle_alpha   90.00
_cell.angle_beta   90.00
_cell.angle_gamma   90.00
#
_symmetry.space_group_name_H-M   'P 1'
#
loop_
_entity.id
_entity.type
_entity.pdbx_description
1 polymer ?
#
loop_
_entity_poly.entity_id
_entity_poly.type
_entity_poly.pdbx_seq_one_letter_code
_entity_poly.pdbx_strand_id
1 'polypeptide(L)'
;MGIRRLIGGITRPILNKVSPSSQYSRVHTDREDGEKPSIKYNSNDTMVKKKLYTYNAFSILGIICICSVLLISLLKPFDGADAPQCRSIYMYPSYARIDGFDKRYTPLAHKYHLYLYREQGVDKEPLNGDELQLDGIPVLFIPGNAGSFRQARSIASACSKLYFDHNTRVTLNNKNLRNLDFFTADFNEDFTAFHGKTMLDQAEYLNDAVRYILSLYETTPNYSHPIPESVIMVGHSMGGIVSRVMLTLKNHIPGSIRSILTLSSPHAASPVTFDGDILKLYKNTNEYWRDQLSHNESFFSKNISLVSITGGILDTTLPADYASVEDLVSLNNGFTSFTTTIPEVWTPIDHLAIVWCKQLREVIARLLLESIDTSKPEKVKPLDERLQIAKKFLLSGFEDYASVNSKLNYPQENLQEFSGNFFSDLSNLAINDVLDIPMSSLEKWEDDYAKINIPKNVSSMEHLQFMLLTSLDMPMVYFCEKSKNLSCITAEDSIITVPRSSQHTQVAADSSFDEEKNPFKVISVGRKLLQKYDFLMISKPTYDEFSKQEANGSNDGFLLASLSNESSVQVSHTTPSQILLFGETLRLNGAHIEQIISFHNLWDSLLSYKLETKVEGNDKSIPASEALFQPFIRQWVHEPFESKWHLNILNQDIDINMHNVAPFIPLNESESRSLQLSFFIPPGMSLEAKMTINWCLTLKMLFIRYRLALASFPVGFIALVLAYQFYWYNKTSEFPSFNATLSQILKKHGMFMMFALFLASPIVNNKLVQRILYLLDPVGLNYPFLLSEKHMHANFYYLGIRDWFMSSIGLLFGIMTIGLLSLVFKILKAFESLITLPQRKLQGRNTEAKECVDSIESKVYGKGRLLASIFLLLLIFFYIPYQMAFIITLVIQIATCVRIALLNPSNDAQKTNLLNFNMTLLMLLLFVSAINIPIVIVFLHNVAIRWETSFRAHHNILAVAPIIFLVGNNSVFKMPKSVSIKSLDGAITVILFVYTALFSFIYGIRNLYWIHHLVNITCAWLLFFEAIH
;
A
#
# COMPACT_ATOMS: atom_id res chain seq x y z
N MET A 1 -31.46 -31.12 10.70
CA MET A 1 -32.16 -31.30 9.41
C MET A 1 -31.84 -30.08 8.55
N GLY A 2 -30.85 -30.14 7.65
CA GLY A 2 -30.44 -28.93 6.89
C GLY A 2 -29.07 -28.94 6.20
N ILE A 3 -28.26 -29.99 6.34
CA ILE A 3 -26.90 -30.04 5.76
C ILE A 3 -26.76 -31.08 4.63
N ARG A 4 -27.79 -31.91 4.37
CA ARG A 4 -27.79 -32.91 3.28
C ARG A 4 -28.23 -32.38 1.90
N ARG A 5 -28.68 -31.12 1.78
CA ARG A 5 -29.08 -30.52 0.48
C ARG A 5 -28.02 -29.66 -0.20
N LEU A 6 -26.91 -29.34 0.47
CA LEU A 6 -25.86 -28.48 -0.09
C LEU A 6 -24.72 -29.25 -0.80
N ILE A 7 -24.58 -30.56 -0.56
CA ILE A 7 -23.45 -31.37 -1.07
C ILE A 7 -23.89 -32.33 -2.20
N GLY A 8 -25.19 -32.42 -2.50
CA GLY A 8 -25.74 -33.35 -3.52
C GLY A 8 -25.67 -32.90 -4.98
N GLY A 9 -25.10 -31.73 -5.29
CA GLY A 9 -25.14 -31.14 -6.63
C GLY A 9 -23.94 -31.42 -7.53
N ILE A 10 -22.82 -31.94 -7.01
CA ILE A 10 -21.54 -31.89 -7.73
C ILE A 10 -20.91 -33.26 -8.04
N THR A 11 -21.31 -34.37 -7.41
CA THR A 11 -20.70 -35.67 -7.76
C THR A 11 -21.61 -36.87 -7.42
N ARG A 12 -22.18 -37.56 -8.43
CA ARG A 12 -21.90 -38.99 -8.71
C ARG A 12 -22.81 -39.63 -9.79
N PRO A 13 -22.33 -40.74 -10.42
CA PRO A 13 -22.85 -41.34 -11.66
C PRO A 13 -23.71 -42.60 -11.46
N ILE A 14 -24.41 -42.96 -12.54
CA ILE A 14 -24.91 -44.25 -13.05
C ILE A 14 -24.70 -45.50 -12.16
N LEU A 15 -25.80 -46.15 -11.73
CA LEU A 15 -26.06 -47.60 -11.91
C LEU A 15 -27.47 -48.03 -11.43
N ASN A 16 -28.13 -48.79 -12.33
CA ASN A 16 -29.21 -49.77 -12.16
C ASN A 16 -30.65 -49.35 -11.82
N LYS A 17 -31.52 -49.57 -12.82
CA LYS A 17 -32.58 -50.59 -12.72
C LYS A 17 -32.72 -51.35 -14.05
N VAL A 18 -32.38 -52.63 -14.00
CA VAL A 18 -32.74 -53.68 -14.97
C VAL A 18 -34.05 -54.31 -14.51
N SER A 19 -34.97 -54.60 -15.43
CA SER A 19 -35.84 -55.81 -15.47
C SER A 19 -36.80 -55.72 -16.69
N PRO A 20 -37.35 -56.83 -17.22
CA PRO A 20 -37.10 -57.27 -18.61
C PRO A 20 -38.38 -57.52 -19.44
N SER A 21 -38.29 -57.52 -20.77
CA SER A 21 -39.13 -58.38 -21.63
C SER A 21 -38.89 -58.15 -23.13
N SER A 22 -38.72 -59.27 -23.85
CA SER A 22 -39.05 -59.55 -25.27
C SER A 22 -38.39 -58.68 -26.35
N GLN A 23 -37.90 -59.18 -27.48
CA GLN A 23 -37.87 -60.49 -28.11
C GLN A 23 -36.85 -60.38 -29.25
N TYR A 24 -36.22 -61.49 -29.61
CA TYR A 24 -35.38 -61.62 -30.80
C TYR A 24 -36.09 -61.14 -32.08
N SER A 25 -35.37 -60.41 -32.93
CA SER A 25 -35.45 -60.58 -34.38
C SER A 25 -34.18 -60.06 -35.06
N ARG A 26 -33.78 -60.80 -36.08
CA ARG A 26 -32.50 -60.80 -36.79
C ARG A 26 -32.77 -60.26 -38.20
N VAL A 27 -31.81 -59.51 -38.75
CA VAL A 27 -31.60 -59.23 -40.19
C VAL A 27 -32.55 -58.20 -40.85
N HIS A 28 -32.03 -57.03 -41.23
CA HIS A 28 -31.81 -56.66 -42.63
C HIS A 28 -31.12 -55.28 -42.73
N THR A 29 -30.13 -55.22 -43.62
CA THR A 29 -29.56 -54.00 -44.18
C THR A 29 -30.63 -53.23 -44.95
N ASP A 30 -30.85 -51.96 -44.62
CA ASP A 30 -31.30 -50.97 -45.60
C ASP A 30 -30.82 -49.57 -45.20
N ARG A 31 -30.21 -48.92 -46.20
CA ARG A 31 -29.98 -47.47 -46.26
C ARG A 31 -31.35 -46.81 -46.36
N GLU A 32 -31.75 -46.05 -45.35
CA GLU A 32 -32.73 -44.98 -45.55
C GLU A 32 -32.36 -43.76 -44.73
N ASP A 33 -32.31 -42.64 -45.45
CA ASP A 33 -32.11 -41.29 -44.96
C ASP A 33 -33.15 -40.94 -43.90
N GLY A 34 -32.66 -40.55 -42.72
CA GLY A 34 -33.49 -40.07 -41.62
C GLY A 34 -32.77 -38.93 -40.91
N GLU A 35 -33.00 -37.71 -41.39
CA GLU A 35 -32.61 -36.47 -40.73
C GLU A 35 -33.04 -36.50 -39.24
N LYS A 36 -32.05 -36.61 -38.35
CA LYS A 36 -32.26 -36.21 -36.95
C LYS A 36 -32.43 -34.69 -36.94
N PRO A 37 -33.43 -34.13 -36.24
CA PRO A 37 -33.63 -32.69 -36.22
C PRO A 37 -32.41 -32.05 -35.55
N SER A 38 -31.59 -31.42 -36.39
CA SER A 38 -30.61 -30.44 -35.96
C SER A 38 -31.39 -29.36 -35.21
N ILE A 39 -31.09 -29.16 -33.93
CA ILE A 39 -31.46 -27.92 -33.26
C ILE A 39 -30.57 -26.86 -33.90
N LYS A 40 -30.94 -26.40 -35.09
CA LYS A 40 -30.37 -25.21 -35.71
C LYS A 40 -30.50 -24.07 -34.72
N TYR A 41 -29.44 -23.29 -34.57
CA TYR A 41 -29.46 -22.03 -33.84
C TYR A 41 -30.37 -21.06 -34.61
N ASN A 42 -31.69 -21.18 -34.42
CA ASN A 42 -32.69 -20.44 -35.18
C ASN A 42 -32.54 -18.94 -34.94
N SER A 43 -32.17 -18.25 -36.03
CA SER A 43 -32.14 -16.80 -36.24
C SER A 43 -33.56 -16.24 -36.38
N ASN A 44 -34.41 -16.38 -35.35
CA ASN A 44 -35.68 -15.66 -35.31
C ASN A 44 -35.47 -14.25 -34.72
N ASP A 45 -35.56 -13.25 -35.60
CA ASP A 45 -35.09 -11.86 -35.45
C ASP A 45 -35.77 -11.01 -34.36
N THR A 46 -36.90 -11.45 -33.81
CA THR A 46 -37.58 -10.74 -32.69
C THR A 46 -37.05 -11.15 -31.32
N MET A 47 -36.55 -12.38 -31.19
CA MET A 47 -36.01 -12.92 -29.93
C MET A 47 -34.50 -12.65 -29.78
N VAL A 48 -33.78 -12.43 -30.88
CA VAL A 48 -32.35 -12.01 -30.92
C VAL A 48 -32.19 -10.56 -30.45
N LYS A 49 -33.12 -9.66 -30.79
CA LYS A 49 -33.12 -8.25 -30.33
C LYS A 49 -33.22 -8.11 -28.80
N LYS A 50 -34.06 -8.92 -28.13
CA LYS A 50 -34.12 -8.98 -26.65
C LYS A 50 -32.86 -9.63 -26.02
N LYS A 51 -32.17 -10.52 -26.74
CA LYS A 51 -30.95 -11.22 -26.25
C LYS A 51 -29.71 -10.31 -26.23
N LEU A 52 -29.63 -9.28 -27.08
CA LEU A 52 -28.51 -8.33 -27.09
C LEU A 52 -28.65 -7.21 -26.05
N TYR A 53 -29.87 -6.91 -25.60
CA TYR A 53 -30.13 -5.76 -24.72
C TYR A 53 -29.44 -5.87 -23.35
N THR A 54 -29.52 -7.02 -22.68
CA THR A 54 -28.89 -7.22 -21.35
C THR A 54 -27.37 -7.11 -21.43
N TYR A 55 -26.74 -7.77 -22.39
CA TYR A 55 -25.28 -7.67 -22.60
C TYR A 55 -24.84 -6.23 -22.89
N ASN A 56 -25.56 -5.54 -23.78
CA ASN A 56 -25.27 -4.14 -24.10
C ASN A 56 -25.45 -3.24 -22.88
N ALA A 57 -26.49 -3.45 -22.06
CA ALA A 57 -26.73 -2.69 -20.84
C ALA A 57 -25.59 -2.85 -19.83
N PHE A 58 -25.19 -4.08 -19.48
CA PHE A 58 -24.07 -4.34 -18.58
C PHE A 58 -22.73 -3.80 -19.12
N SER A 59 -22.51 -3.92 -20.43
CA SER A 59 -21.29 -3.42 -21.07
C SER A 59 -21.21 -1.90 -21.05
N ILE A 60 -22.31 -1.21 -21.36
CA ILE A 60 -22.39 0.26 -21.32
C ILE A 60 -22.22 0.74 -19.88
N LEU A 61 -22.92 0.11 -18.93
CA LEU A 61 -22.78 0.42 -17.50
C LEU A 61 -21.33 0.24 -17.03
N GLY A 62 -20.69 -0.87 -17.38
CA GLY A 62 -19.29 -1.12 -17.04
C GLY A 62 -18.31 -0.10 -17.62
N ILE A 63 -18.51 0.32 -18.87
CA ILE A 63 -17.71 1.38 -19.49
C ILE A 63 -17.95 2.72 -18.78
N ILE A 64 -19.20 3.06 -18.45
CA ILE A 64 -19.52 4.27 -17.69
C ILE A 64 -18.85 4.22 -16.32
N CYS A 65 -18.93 3.11 -15.59
CA CYS A 65 -18.25 2.95 -14.30
C CYS A 65 -16.73 3.15 -14.41
N ILE A 66 -16.08 2.55 -15.42
CA ILE A 66 -14.64 2.75 -15.68
C ILE A 66 -14.35 4.23 -15.94
N CYS A 67 -15.09 4.87 -16.85
CA CYS A 67 -14.90 6.27 -17.19
C CYS A 67 -15.14 7.18 -15.98
N SER A 68 -16.17 6.92 -15.16
CA SER A 68 -16.47 7.69 -13.96
C SER A 68 -15.37 7.56 -12.91
N VAL A 69 -14.89 6.34 -12.62
CA VAL A 69 -13.80 6.12 -11.66
C VAL A 69 -12.51 6.78 -12.15
N LEU A 70 -12.17 6.65 -13.43
CA LEU A 70 -10.99 7.31 -14.01
C LEU A 70 -11.13 8.83 -13.97
N LEU A 71 -12.29 9.37 -14.34
CA LEU A 71 -12.55 10.81 -14.35
C LEU A 71 -12.47 11.39 -12.93
N ILE A 72 -13.10 10.74 -11.95
CA ILE A 72 -13.03 11.13 -10.54
C ILE A 72 -11.58 11.08 -10.04
N SER A 73 -10.87 9.99 -10.35
CA SER A 73 -9.47 9.83 -9.94
C SER A 73 -8.54 10.89 -10.54
N LEU A 74 -8.84 11.40 -11.74
CA LEU A 74 -8.03 12.42 -12.42
C LEU A 74 -8.43 13.85 -12.04
N LEU A 75 -9.72 14.12 -11.79
CA LEU A 75 -10.23 15.48 -11.63
C LEU A 75 -10.43 15.93 -10.18
N LYS A 76 -10.62 15.03 -9.22
CA LYS A 76 -10.84 15.42 -7.82
C LYS A 76 -9.49 15.54 -7.10
N PRO A 77 -9.00 16.76 -6.77
CA PRO A 77 -7.82 16.91 -5.92
C PRO A 77 -8.11 16.42 -4.49
N PHE A 78 -7.04 16.25 -3.72
CA PHE A 78 -7.15 16.12 -2.26
C PHE A 78 -7.11 17.53 -1.66
N ASP A 79 -7.98 17.78 -0.69
CA ASP A 79 -8.19 19.09 -0.07
C ASP A 79 -7.96 18.98 1.46
N GLY A 80 -7.87 20.11 2.16
CA GLY A 80 -7.72 20.15 3.62
C GLY A 80 -6.46 19.43 4.14
N ALA A 81 -6.62 18.57 5.14
CA ALA A 81 -5.52 17.81 5.75
C ALA A 81 -4.79 16.88 4.76
N ASP A 82 -5.43 16.51 3.65
CA ASP A 82 -4.84 15.64 2.63
C ASP A 82 -4.24 16.40 1.44
N ALA A 83 -4.25 17.73 1.49
CA ALA A 83 -3.65 18.56 0.44
C ALA A 83 -2.11 18.42 0.43
N PRO A 84 -1.47 18.39 -0.76
CA PRO A 84 -0.02 18.38 -0.89
C PRO A 84 0.57 19.72 -0.44
N GLN A 85 1.24 19.76 0.71
CA GLN A 85 1.90 20.97 1.24
C GLN A 85 3.43 20.82 1.37
N CYS A 86 3.98 19.82 0.69
CA CYS A 86 5.41 19.57 0.70
C CYS A 86 6.19 20.68 -0.03
N ARG A 87 7.16 21.29 0.64
CA ARG A 87 7.94 22.39 0.06
C ARG A 87 9.19 21.88 -0.66
N SER A 88 9.47 22.50 -1.81
CA SER A 88 10.67 22.26 -2.59
C SER A 88 11.90 22.88 -1.91
N ILE A 89 13.09 22.34 -2.20
CA ILE A 89 14.34 22.82 -1.63
C ILE A 89 15.46 22.88 -2.67
N TYR A 90 16.38 23.81 -2.47
CA TYR A 90 17.64 23.91 -3.22
C TYR A 90 18.82 23.36 -2.41
N MET A 91 19.74 22.72 -3.11
CA MET A 91 20.94 22.11 -2.56
C MET A 91 22.03 22.11 -3.62
N TYR A 92 23.28 21.99 -3.16
CA TYR A 92 24.46 22.00 -4.03
C TYR A 92 25.19 20.66 -3.91
N PRO A 93 24.68 19.61 -4.58
CA PRO A 93 25.17 18.25 -4.37
C PRO A 93 26.47 18.02 -5.14
N SER A 94 27.46 17.44 -4.47
CA SER A 94 28.68 16.87 -5.06
C SER A 94 28.72 15.38 -4.78
N TYR A 95 29.17 14.59 -5.76
CA TYR A 95 29.28 13.13 -5.63
C TYR A 95 30.69 12.70 -6.03
N ALA A 96 31.39 12.08 -5.08
CA ALA A 96 32.66 11.42 -5.34
C ALA A 96 32.40 9.94 -5.59
N ARG A 97 32.75 9.46 -6.79
CA ARG A 97 32.68 8.03 -7.12
C ARG A 97 33.78 7.28 -6.37
N ILE A 98 33.43 6.17 -5.74
CA ILE A 98 34.39 5.34 -4.99
C ILE A 98 34.99 4.29 -5.93
N ASP A 99 35.96 4.71 -6.75
CA ASP A 99 36.57 3.85 -7.78
C ASP A 99 37.40 2.68 -7.21
N GLY A 100 37.82 2.78 -5.94
CA GLY A 100 38.51 1.68 -5.26
C GLY A 100 37.62 0.45 -4.99
N PHE A 101 36.29 0.62 -4.97
CA PHE A 101 35.33 -0.48 -4.80
C PHE A 101 35.06 -1.17 -6.15
N ASP A 102 36.06 -1.94 -6.60
CA ASP A 102 36.06 -2.57 -7.91
C ASP A 102 35.83 -4.10 -7.85
N LYS A 103 36.12 -4.78 -8.97
CA LYS A 103 35.95 -6.24 -9.14
C LYS A 103 36.75 -7.09 -8.14
N ARG A 104 37.75 -6.52 -7.46
CA ARG A 104 38.50 -7.22 -6.40
C ARG A 104 37.63 -7.46 -5.17
N TYR A 105 36.66 -6.59 -4.92
CA TYR A 105 35.78 -6.67 -3.75
C TYR A 105 34.46 -7.34 -4.05
N THR A 106 33.88 -7.08 -5.22
CA THR A 106 32.60 -7.67 -5.61
C THR A 106 32.50 -7.89 -7.11
N PRO A 107 32.00 -9.05 -7.59
CA PRO A 107 31.79 -9.26 -9.02
C PRO A 107 30.78 -8.25 -9.58
N LEU A 108 29.91 -7.67 -8.77
CA LEU A 108 28.86 -6.74 -9.18
C LEU A 108 29.37 -5.30 -9.43
N ALA A 109 30.65 -4.99 -9.18
CA ALA A 109 31.22 -3.64 -9.35
C ALA A 109 31.25 -3.12 -10.79
N HIS A 110 31.04 -3.99 -11.79
CA HIS A 110 30.87 -3.56 -13.18
C HIS A 110 29.42 -3.20 -13.53
N LYS A 111 28.46 -3.59 -12.68
CA LYS A 111 27.04 -3.23 -12.81
C LYS A 111 26.67 -2.07 -11.92
N TYR A 112 27.17 -2.05 -10.70
CA TYR A 112 26.76 -1.10 -9.67
C TYR A 112 27.92 -0.25 -9.21
N HIS A 113 27.60 0.95 -8.75
CA HIS A 113 28.59 1.92 -8.30
C HIS A 113 28.24 2.45 -6.92
N LEU A 114 29.25 2.95 -6.22
CA LEU A 114 29.12 3.55 -4.89
C LEU A 114 29.64 4.98 -4.96
N TYR A 115 28.88 5.91 -4.41
CA TYR A 115 29.26 7.32 -4.35
C TYR A 115 29.25 7.80 -2.90
N LEU A 116 30.16 8.71 -2.58
CA LEU A 116 30.13 9.52 -1.37
C LEU A 116 29.53 10.89 -1.72
N TYR A 117 28.49 11.28 -0.99
CA TYR A 117 27.85 12.59 -1.10
C TYR A 117 28.62 13.64 -0.30
N ARG A 118 28.77 14.85 -0.86
CA ARG A 118 29.25 16.05 -0.18
C ARG A 118 28.40 17.26 -0.59
N GLU A 119 27.95 18.06 0.37
CA GLU A 119 27.30 19.34 0.11
C GLU A 119 28.39 20.40 -0.17
N GLN A 120 28.38 20.98 -1.38
CA GLN A 120 29.35 21.98 -1.77
C GLN A 120 29.27 23.23 -0.88
N GLY A 121 30.44 23.74 -0.48
CA GLY A 121 30.55 24.92 0.38
C GLY A 121 30.17 24.67 1.84
N VAL A 122 29.82 23.43 2.22
CA VAL A 122 29.49 23.04 3.60
C VAL A 122 30.41 21.92 4.07
N ASP A 123 30.42 20.81 3.34
CA ASP A 123 31.29 19.68 3.65
C ASP A 123 32.71 19.93 3.13
N LYS A 124 33.68 19.22 3.72
CA LYS A 124 35.04 19.19 3.21
C LYS A 124 35.08 18.52 1.84
N GLU A 125 36.04 18.95 1.02
CA GLU A 125 36.31 18.29 -0.25
C GLU A 125 36.58 16.79 -0.02
N PRO A 126 36.01 15.90 -0.85
CA PRO A 126 36.08 14.47 -0.61
C PRO A 126 37.49 13.89 -0.73
N LEU A 127 38.39 14.59 -1.42
CA LEU A 127 39.76 14.15 -1.69
C LEU A 127 40.77 15.18 -1.17
N ASN A 128 41.86 14.67 -0.59
CA ASN A 128 43.06 15.44 -0.31
C ASN A 128 44.26 14.77 -0.97
N GLY A 129 44.61 15.26 -2.16
CA GLY A 129 45.44 14.48 -3.08
C GLY A 129 44.67 13.23 -3.52
N ASP A 130 45.26 12.06 -3.27
CA ASP A 130 44.66 10.75 -3.62
C ASP A 130 43.90 10.09 -2.45
N GLU A 131 43.90 10.71 -1.25
CA GLU A 131 43.27 10.15 -0.05
C GLU A 131 41.81 10.62 0.10
N LEU A 132 40.91 9.67 0.33
CA LEU A 132 39.50 9.94 0.63
C LEU A 132 39.36 10.48 2.05
N GLN A 133 38.79 11.68 2.18
CA GLN A 133 38.54 12.30 3.48
C GLN A 133 37.23 11.77 4.09
N LEU A 134 37.36 10.96 5.14
CA LEU A 134 36.26 10.49 5.97
C LEU A 134 36.45 11.00 7.40
N ASP A 135 35.49 11.77 7.87
CA ASP A 135 35.55 12.34 9.22
C ASP A 135 34.22 12.23 9.96
N GLY A 136 33.19 11.65 9.37
CA GLY A 136 31.86 11.47 9.95
C GLY A 136 31.56 10.04 10.40
N ILE A 137 30.25 9.76 10.50
CA ILE A 137 29.67 8.44 10.76
C ILE A 137 29.07 7.90 9.46
N PRO A 138 29.34 6.64 9.09
CA PRO A 138 28.90 6.10 7.81
C PRO A 138 27.37 5.86 7.77
N VAL A 139 26.74 6.42 6.74
CA VAL A 139 25.34 6.16 6.37
C VAL A 139 25.32 5.61 4.96
N LEU A 140 24.52 4.58 4.70
CA LEU A 140 24.31 4.02 3.37
C LEU A 140 22.86 4.26 2.94
N PHE A 141 22.70 5.11 1.93
CA PHE A 141 21.44 5.34 1.27
C PHE A 141 21.21 4.32 0.14
N ILE A 142 20.03 3.69 0.15
CA ILE A 142 19.63 2.67 -0.80
C ILE A 142 18.41 3.17 -1.59
N PRO A 143 18.57 3.48 -2.90
CA PRO A 143 17.46 4.00 -3.71
C PRO A 143 16.39 2.95 -4.01
N GLY A 144 15.24 3.43 -4.48
CA GLY A 144 14.09 2.62 -4.83
C GLY A 144 14.17 1.92 -6.19
N ASN A 145 13.05 1.31 -6.61
CA ASN A 145 12.90 0.71 -7.93
C ASN A 145 13.09 1.75 -9.04
N ALA A 146 14.00 1.50 -9.98
CA ALA A 146 14.42 2.48 -10.98
C ALA A 146 14.86 3.83 -10.39
N GLY A 147 15.32 3.82 -9.13
CA GLY A 147 15.79 5.00 -8.41
C GLY A 147 17.25 5.31 -8.70
N SER A 148 17.60 6.58 -8.61
CA SER A 148 18.97 7.07 -8.74
C SER A 148 19.60 7.27 -7.37
N PHE A 149 20.91 7.03 -7.27
CA PHE A 149 21.75 7.39 -6.11
C PHE A 149 21.58 8.86 -5.67
N ARG A 150 21.14 9.72 -6.59
CA ARG A 150 20.87 11.14 -6.34
C ARG A 150 19.71 11.39 -5.40
N GLN A 151 18.87 10.41 -5.07
CA GLN A 151 17.77 10.59 -4.13
C GLN A 151 18.25 10.92 -2.70
N ALA A 152 19.48 10.51 -2.33
CA ALA A 152 20.07 10.76 -1.02
C ALA A 152 20.28 12.25 -0.70
N ARG A 153 20.45 13.08 -1.73
CA ARG A 153 20.94 14.46 -1.63
C ARG A 153 20.21 15.35 -0.63
N SER A 154 18.89 15.26 -0.58
CA SER A 154 18.10 16.22 0.19
C SER A 154 18.23 15.97 1.69
N ILE A 155 18.30 14.69 2.09
CA ILE A 155 18.51 14.25 3.48
C ILE A 155 19.97 14.50 3.87
N ALA A 156 20.92 14.10 3.01
CA ALA A 156 22.35 14.30 3.27
C ALA A 156 22.69 15.80 3.43
N SER A 157 22.21 16.65 2.52
CA SER A 157 22.35 18.11 2.59
C SER A 157 21.78 18.69 3.89
N ALA A 158 20.62 18.20 4.35
CA ALA A 158 20.02 18.63 5.62
C ALA A 158 20.90 18.24 6.81
N CYS A 159 21.46 17.03 6.82
CA CYS A 159 22.38 16.58 7.87
C CYS A 159 23.65 17.42 7.92
N SER A 160 24.28 17.69 6.77
CA SER A 160 25.49 18.52 6.71
C SER A 160 25.21 19.95 7.19
N LYS A 161 24.13 20.58 6.71
CA LYS A 161 23.75 21.94 7.12
C LYS A 161 23.48 22.03 8.63
N LEU A 162 22.66 21.12 9.18
CA LEU A 162 22.36 21.11 10.63
C LEU A 162 23.59 20.90 11.51
N TYR A 163 24.61 20.19 11.04
CA TYR A 163 25.82 19.91 11.81
C TYR A 163 26.85 21.05 11.75
N PHE A 164 27.07 21.63 10.56
CA PHE A 164 28.12 22.64 10.33
C PHE A 164 27.65 24.06 10.64
N ASP A 165 26.36 24.36 10.57
CA ASP A 165 25.81 25.64 11.02
C ASP A 165 25.66 25.68 12.55
N HIS A 166 26.33 26.64 13.18
CA HIS A 166 26.36 26.79 14.64
C HIS A 166 24.96 27.03 15.22
N ASN A 167 24.13 27.84 14.56
CA ASN A 167 22.82 28.25 15.07
C ASN A 167 21.83 27.08 15.13
N THR A 168 21.88 26.20 14.14
CA THR A 168 21.04 25.00 14.11
C THR A 168 21.63 23.89 14.96
N ARG A 169 22.97 23.75 15.01
CA ARG A 169 23.64 22.72 15.83
C ARG A 169 23.34 22.83 17.32
N VAL A 170 23.24 24.05 17.88
CA VAL A 170 22.94 24.24 19.31
C VAL A 170 21.53 23.77 19.71
N THR A 171 20.65 23.53 18.74
CA THR A 171 19.31 22.98 18.99
C THR A 171 19.30 21.46 19.19
N LEU A 172 20.43 20.78 18.97
CA LEU A 172 20.57 19.33 19.14
C LEU A 172 21.06 19.00 20.56
N ASN A 173 20.42 18.02 21.20
CA ASN A 173 20.69 17.57 22.57
C ASN A 173 21.65 16.37 22.61
N ASN A 174 22.57 16.27 21.65
CA ASN A 174 23.56 15.19 21.59
C ASN A 174 24.98 15.70 21.89
N LYS A 175 25.55 15.26 23.02
CA LYS A 175 26.92 15.61 23.42
C LYS A 175 28.00 14.94 22.55
N ASN A 176 27.72 13.76 22.01
CA ASN A 176 28.67 12.96 21.23
C ASN A 176 28.41 13.09 19.72
N LEU A 177 28.01 14.28 19.27
CA LEU A 177 27.60 14.59 17.90
C LEU A 177 28.76 14.56 16.90
N ARG A 178 28.47 14.12 15.66
CA ARG A 178 29.37 14.24 14.51
C ARG A 178 28.60 14.35 13.20
N ASN A 179 29.25 14.85 12.14
CA ASN A 179 28.72 14.80 10.79
C ASN A 179 28.52 13.35 10.33
N LEU A 180 27.69 13.20 9.29
CA LEU A 180 27.36 11.92 8.67
C LEU A 180 27.98 11.85 7.27
N ASP A 181 28.71 10.77 6.99
CA ASP A 181 29.25 10.48 5.66
C ASP A 181 28.24 9.63 4.90
N PHE A 182 27.50 10.27 3.99
CA PHE A 182 26.48 9.60 3.18
C PHE A 182 27.10 8.91 1.97
N PHE A 183 27.19 7.59 2.05
CA PHE A 183 27.39 6.73 0.90
C PHE A 183 26.03 6.46 0.23
N THR A 184 25.99 6.42 -1.09
CA THR A 184 24.78 6.16 -1.86
C THR A 184 25.07 5.18 -2.99
N ALA A 185 24.22 4.16 -3.11
CA ALA A 185 24.37 3.13 -4.11
C ALA A 185 23.71 3.54 -5.44
N ASP A 186 24.39 3.24 -6.53
CA ASP A 186 23.89 3.41 -7.89
C ASP A 186 23.66 2.04 -8.52
N PHE A 187 22.38 1.73 -8.76
CA PHE A 187 21.96 0.47 -9.36
C PHE A 187 21.67 0.57 -10.86
N ASN A 188 22.12 1.63 -11.54
CA ASN A 188 21.78 1.89 -12.95
C ASN A 188 20.26 1.85 -13.22
N GLU A 189 19.48 2.37 -12.27
CA GLU A 189 18.01 2.42 -12.35
C GLU A 189 17.37 1.04 -12.59
N ASP A 190 17.93 -0.01 -12.00
CA ASP A 190 17.39 -1.37 -12.06
C ASP A 190 15.95 -1.47 -11.51
N PHE A 191 15.15 -2.32 -12.17
CA PHE A 191 13.74 -2.56 -11.86
C PHE A 191 13.54 -3.59 -10.72
N THR A 192 14.01 -3.28 -9.51
CA THR A 192 13.96 -4.17 -8.32
C THR A 192 12.55 -4.67 -7.96
N ALA A 193 11.51 -3.88 -8.21
CA ALA A 193 10.13 -4.25 -7.86
C ALA A 193 9.58 -5.40 -8.73
N PHE A 194 10.18 -5.68 -9.88
CA PHE A 194 9.64 -6.59 -10.88
C PHE A 194 10.39 -7.91 -11.00
N HIS A 195 11.55 -8.05 -10.35
CA HIS A 195 12.36 -9.27 -10.43
C HIS A 195 13.14 -9.59 -9.15
N GLY A 196 12.96 -10.80 -8.61
CA GLY A 196 13.53 -11.23 -7.32
C GLY A 196 15.05 -11.35 -7.31
N LYS A 197 15.67 -11.84 -8.39
CA LYS A 197 17.14 -11.97 -8.46
C LYS A 197 17.83 -10.60 -8.52
N THR A 198 17.21 -9.58 -9.13
CA THR A 198 17.75 -8.20 -9.09
C THR A 198 17.85 -7.69 -7.65
N MET A 199 16.85 -7.97 -6.81
CA MET A 199 16.88 -7.59 -5.40
C MET A 199 18.00 -8.30 -4.63
N LEU A 200 18.25 -9.58 -4.92
CA LEU A 200 19.36 -10.33 -4.33
C LEU A 200 20.73 -9.76 -4.75
N ASP A 201 20.90 -9.42 -6.03
CA ASP A 201 22.13 -8.82 -6.54
C ASP A 201 22.41 -7.46 -5.84
N GLN A 202 21.38 -6.62 -5.68
CA GLN A 202 21.51 -5.37 -4.94
C GLN A 202 21.91 -5.60 -3.47
N ALA A 203 21.26 -6.54 -2.78
CA ALA A 203 21.58 -6.86 -1.39
C ALA A 203 23.00 -7.46 -1.23
N GLU A 204 23.44 -8.31 -2.17
CA GLU A 204 24.79 -8.88 -2.19
C GLU A 204 25.84 -7.79 -2.36
N TYR A 205 25.68 -6.92 -3.37
CA TYR A 205 26.56 -5.78 -3.62
C TYR A 205 26.65 -4.84 -2.40
N LEU A 206 25.52 -4.53 -1.76
CA LEU A 206 25.52 -3.63 -0.61
C LEU A 206 26.18 -4.23 0.63
N ASN A 207 26.07 -5.54 0.87
CA ASN A 207 26.80 -6.19 1.96
C ASN A 207 28.32 -6.09 1.73
N ASP A 208 28.77 -6.28 0.49
CA ASP A 208 30.18 -6.07 0.14
C ASP A 208 30.58 -4.59 0.25
N ALA A 209 29.67 -3.67 -0.10
CA ALA A 209 29.88 -2.23 0.06
C ALA A 209 30.00 -1.84 1.54
N VAL A 210 29.18 -2.41 2.44
CA VAL A 210 29.29 -2.19 3.89
C VAL A 210 30.67 -2.64 4.39
N ARG A 211 31.14 -3.83 4.00
CA ARG A 211 32.50 -4.30 4.33
C ARG A 211 33.56 -3.32 3.86
N TYR A 212 33.44 -2.86 2.62
CA TYR A 212 34.39 -1.92 2.02
C TYR A 212 34.37 -0.56 2.74
N ILE A 213 33.18 0.00 3.01
CA ILE A 213 33.02 1.26 3.75
C ILE A 213 33.71 1.18 5.10
N LEU A 214 33.49 0.12 5.88
CA LEU A 214 34.15 -0.05 7.18
C LEU A 214 35.68 -0.08 7.04
N SER A 215 36.20 -0.78 6.02
CA SER A 215 37.65 -0.81 5.74
C SER A 215 38.24 0.56 5.37
N LEU A 216 37.45 1.45 4.75
CA LEU A 216 37.93 2.82 4.46
C LEU A 216 38.24 3.59 5.75
N TYR A 217 37.41 3.45 6.79
CA TYR A 217 37.65 4.09 8.09
C TYR A 217 38.86 3.52 8.81
N GLU A 218 39.13 2.21 8.70
CA GLU A 218 40.34 1.59 9.26
C GLU A 218 41.62 2.16 8.64
N THR A 219 41.57 2.47 7.34
CA THR A 219 42.71 3.03 6.61
C THR A 219 42.81 4.56 6.68
N THR A 220 41.80 5.24 7.23
CA THR A 220 41.76 6.70 7.28
C THR A 220 42.78 7.22 8.30
N PRO A 221 43.80 7.99 7.88
CA PRO A 221 44.81 8.49 8.80
C PRO A 221 44.21 9.48 9.78
N ASN A 222 44.60 9.37 11.05
CA ASN A 222 44.18 10.28 12.12
C ASN A 222 42.66 10.37 12.37
N TYR A 223 41.90 9.29 12.14
CA TYR A 223 40.49 9.25 12.57
C TYR A 223 40.41 9.39 14.10
N SER A 224 39.84 10.50 14.57
CA SER A 224 39.95 10.96 15.97
C SER A 224 39.04 10.22 16.97
N HIS A 225 38.30 9.21 16.52
CA HIS A 225 37.29 8.49 17.29
C HIS A 225 37.47 6.97 17.14
N PRO A 226 36.80 6.12 17.96
CA PRO A 226 36.81 4.68 17.75
C PRO A 226 36.38 4.33 16.32
N ILE A 227 37.01 3.34 15.68
CA ILE A 227 36.69 3.00 14.29
C ILE A 227 35.22 2.51 14.20
N PRO A 228 34.43 2.95 13.21
CA PRO A 228 33.07 2.45 13.01
C PRO A 228 33.04 0.93 12.78
N GLU A 229 32.16 0.23 13.50
CA GLU A 229 31.84 -1.19 13.29
C GLU A 229 30.49 -1.39 12.58
N SER A 230 29.67 -0.34 12.49
CA SER A 230 28.34 -0.41 11.89
C SER A 230 28.03 0.78 10.98
N VAL A 231 27.13 0.55 10.02
CA VAL A 231 26.65 1.55 9.06
C VAL A 231 25.14 1.73 9.22
N ILE A 232 24.68 2.98 9.24
CA ILE A 232 23.25 3.32 9.33
C ILE A 232 22.61 3.15 7.95
N MET A 233 21.49 2.43 7.86
CA MET A 233 20.78 2.21 6.59
C MET A 233 19.62 3.19 6.43
N VAL A 234 19.55 3.87 5.28
CA VAL A 234 18.39 4.67 4.86
C VAL A 234 17.88 4.14 3.53
N GLY A 235 16.72 3.49 3.51
CA GLY A 235 16.14 2.88 2.31
C GLY A 235 14.91 3.63 1.81
N HIS A 236 14.80 3.87 0.50
CA HIS A 236 13.57 4.38 -0.12
C HIS A 236 12.88 3.29 -0.94
N SER A 237 11.56 3.16 -0.83
CA SER A 237 10.76 2.23 -1.63
C SER A 237 11.31 0.78 -1.55
N MET A 238 11.61 0.15 -2.68
CA MET A 238 12.23 -1.20 -2.66
C MET A 238 13.60 -1.25 -1.97
N GLY A 239 14.32 -0.12 -1.83
CA GLY A 239 15.60 -0.05 -1.12
C GLY A 239 15.49 -0.39 0.37
N GLY A 240 14.34 -0.10 1.01
CA GLY A 240 14.06 -0.54 2.38
C GLY A 240 13.77 -2.04 2.50
N ILE A 241 13.40 -2.71 1.40
CA ILE A 241 13.26 -4.17 1.37
C ILE A 241 14.63 -4.81 1.14
N VAL A 242 15.44 -4.24 0.25
CA VAL A 242 16.82 -4.66 0.02
C VAL A 242 17.63 -4.60 1.31
N SER A 243 17.50 -3.55 2.12
CA SER A 243 18.19 -3.44 3.43
C SER A 243 17.85 -4.57 4.39
N ARG A 244 16.61 -5.09 4.35
CA ARG A 244 16.18 -6.25 5.15
C ARG A 244 16.72 -7.55 4.60
N VAL A 245 16.75 -7.70 3.27
CA VAL A 245 17.29 -8.87 2.59
C VAL A 245 18.79 -9.01 2.85
N MET A 246 19.54 -7.91 2.90
CA MET A 246 20.98 -7.90 3.21
C MET A 246 21.31 -8.75 4.45
N LEU A 247 20.54 -8.62 5.53
CA LEU A 247 20.77 -9.35 6.79
C LEU A 247 20.53 -10.87 6.70
N THR A 248 19.89 -11.35 5.63
CA THR A 248 19.60 -12.77 5.39
C THR A 248 20.70 -13.47 4.58
N LEU A 249 21.60 -12.70 3.95
CA LEU A 249 22.61 -13.22 3.05
C LEU A 249 23.88 -13.62 3.79
N LYS A 250 24.59 -14.62 3.26
CA LYS A 250 25.82 -15.15 3.85
C LYS A 250 26.99 -14.16 3.88
N ASN A 251 27.00 -13.18 2.98
CA ASN A 251 28.05 -12.15 2.94
C ASN A 251 27.78 -10.97 3.88
N HIS A 252 26.69 -11.00 4.66
CA HIS A 252 26.43 -10.04 5.73
C HIS A 252 27.47 -10.18 6.86
N ILE A 253 27.95 -9.05 7.38
CA ILE A 253 28.83 -9.01 8.55
C ILE A 253 27.96 -8.84 9.80
N PRO A 254 27.92 -9.82 10.72
CA PRO A 254 27.15 -9.67 11.95
C PRO A 254 27.57 -8.42 12.73
N GLY A 255 26.61 -7.64 13.21
CA GLY A 255 26.89 -6.40 13.94
C GLY A 255 27.03 -5.15 13.07
N SER A 256 27.21 -5.30 11.76
CA SER A 256 27.51 -4.17 10.87
C SER A 256 26.31 -3.28 10.52
N ILE A 257 25.09 -3.70 10.89
CA ILE A 257 23.85 -2.96 10.67
C ILE A 257 23.03 -3.00 11.96
N ARG A 258 22.74 -1.83 12.51
CA ARG A 258 21.98 -1.67 13.76
C ARG A 258 20.76 -0.77 13.61
N SER A 259 20.81 0.23 12.74
CA SER A 259 19.72 1.17 12.48
C SER A 259 19.26 1.09 11.03
N ILE A 260 17.97 0.80 10.82
CA ILE A 260 17.33 0.85 9.50
C ILE A 260 16.17 1.85 9.56
N LEU A 261 16.27 2.91 8.75
CA LEU A 261 15.20 3.86 8.50
C LEU A 261 14.70 3.66 7.07
N THR A 262 13.39 3.52 6.88
CA THR A 262 12.80 3.30 5.56
C THR A 262 11.75 4.36 5.23
N LEU A 263 11.69 4.75 3.96
CA LEU A 263 10.78 5.76 3.43
C LEU A 263 9.90 5.13 2.35
N SER A 264 8.57 5.13 2.54
CA SER A 264 7.56 4.49 1.67
C SER A 264 7.97 3.10 1.18
N SER A 265 8.54 2.27 2.06
CA SER A 265 9.06 0.95 1.70
C SER A 265 8.02 -0.14 1.97
N PRO A 266 7.61 -0.96 0.98
CA PRO A 266 6.44 -1.85 1.09
C PRO A 266 6.73 -3.13 1.90
N HIS A 267 6.92 -3.01 3.22
CA HIS A 267 7.29 -4.10 4.11
C HIS A 267 6.23 -5.21 4.26
N ALA A 268 4.95 -4.84 4.39
CA ALA A 268 3.85 -5.78 4.65
C ALA A 268 3.46 -6.61 3.41
N ALA A 269 3.60 -6.04 2.21
CA ALA A 269 3.16 -6.69 0.98
C ALA A 269 3.92 -6.18 -0.25
N SER A 270 4.35 -7.12 -1.12
CA SER A 270 4.94 -6.74 -2.41
C SER A 270 3.97 -5.89 -3.25
N PRO A 271 4.43 -4.77 -3.86
CA PRO A 271 3.59 -3.86 -4.64
C PRO A 271 3.11 -4.45 -5.97
N VAL A 272 3.80 -5.48 -6.47
CA VAL A 272 3.46 -6.25 -7.68
C VAL A 272 3.76 -7.74 -7.48
N THR A 273 3.04 -8.60 -8.19
CA THR A 273 3.08 -10.06 -8.03
C THR A 273 3.34 -10.80 -9.36
N PHE A 274 4.06 -10.14 -10.26
CA PHE A 274 4.39 -10.65 -11.61
C PHE A 274 5.48 -11.73 -11.61
N ASP A 275 6.33 -11.76 -10.58
CA ASP A 275 7.39 -12.74 -10.39
C ASP A 275 7.19 -13.50 -9.07
N GLY A 276 7.20 -14.83 -9.14
CA GLY A 276 7.07 -15.70 -7.97
C GLY A 276 8.32 -15.66 -7.08
N ASP A 277 9.49 -15.33 -7.62
CA ASP A 277 10.73 -15.30 -6.82
C ASP A 277 10.77 -14.09 -5.88
N ILE A 278 10.14 -12.96 -6.22
CA ILE A 278 9.91 -11.85 -5.27
C ILE A 278 9.09 -12.34 -4.08
N LEU A 279 7.98 -13.03 -4.32
CA LEU A 279 7.10 -13.48 -3.25
C LEU A 279 7.81 -14.48 -2.31
N LYS A 280 8.61 -15.39 -2.87
CA LYS A 280 9.49 -16.28 -2.09
C LYS A 280 10.51 -15.49 -1.27
N LEU A 281 11.13 -14.46 -1.84
CA LEU A 281 12.12 -13.64 -1.15
C LEU A 281 11.50 -12.87 0.03
N TYR A 282 10.33 -12.26 -0.16
CA TYR A 282 9.56 -11.63 0.93
C TYR A 282 9.23 -12.63 2.03
N LYS A 283 8.72 -13.81 1.66
CA LYS A 283 8.41 -14.88 2.61
C LYS A 283 9.64 -15.27 3.44
N ASN A 284 10.73 -15.65 2.78
CA ASN A 284 11.96 -16.11 3.44
C ASN A 284 12.56 -15.01 4.33
N THR A 285 12.53 -13.75 3.87
CA THR A 285 13.02 -12.60 4.66
C THR A 285 12.15 -12.36 5.88
N ASN A 286 10.83 -12.40 5.73
CA ASN A 286 9.90 -12.23 6.86
C ASN A 286 10.03 -13.37 7.88
N GLU A 287 10.16 -14.62 7.42
CA GLU A 287 10.38 -15.78 8.29
C GLU A 287 11.69 -15.66 9.08
N TYR A 288 12.79 -15.30 8.41
CA TYR A 288 14.09 -15.08 9.06
C TYR A 288 14.03 -13.98 10.12
N TRP A 289 13.45 -12.82 9.79
CA TRP A 289 13.34 -11.70 10.73
C TRP A 289 12.48 -12.05 11.96
N ARG A 290 11.36 -12.74 11.75
CA ARG A 290 10.48 -13.18 12.85
C ARG A 290 11.18 -14.20 13.75
N ASP A 291 11.91 -15.15 13.16
CA ASP A 291 12.70 -16.12 13.92
C ASP A 291 13.75 -15.41 14.79
N GLN A 292 14.54 -14.50 14.20
CA GLN A 292 15.54 -13.75 14.94
C GLN A 292 14.91 -12.92 16.08
N LEU A 293 13.83 -12.19 15.81
CA LEU A 293 13.15 -11.36 16.81
C LEU A 293 12.37 -12.14 17.87
N SER A 294 12.00 -13.41 17.60
CA SER A 294 11.32 -14.24 18.58
C SER A 294 12.21 -14.63 19.77
N HIS A 295 13.52 -14.58 19.59
CA HIS A 295 14.51 -14.87 20.63
C HIS A 295 14.94 -13.56 21.31
N ASN A 296 14.50 -13.34 22.55
CA ASN A 296 14.78 -12.12 23.32
C ASN A 296 16.28 -11.81 23.49
N GLU A 297 17.13 -12.83 23.46
CA GLU A 297 18.59 -12.72 23.59
C GLU A 297 19.33 -12.59 22.26
N SER A 298 18.62 -12.60 21.13
CA SER A 298 19.24 -12.46 19.82
C SER A 298 19.88 -11.10 19.61
N PHE A 299 20.78 -11.01 18.63
CA PHE A 299 21.31 -9.73 18.19
C PHE A 299 20.19 -8.79 17.69
N PHE A 300 19.19 -9.34 17.00
CA PHE A 300 18.07 -8.58 16.42
C PHE A 300 17.25 -7.89 17.50
N SER A 301 16.79 -8.65 18.50
CA SER A 301 15.95 -8.13 19.59
C SER A 301 16.66 -7.05 20.39
N LYS A 302 17.97 -7.16 20.59
CA LYS A 302 18.75 -6.24 21.44
C LYS A 302 19.34 -5.04 20.71
N ASN A 303 19.60 -5.14 19.41
CA ASN A 303 20.44 -4.16 18.71
C ASN A 303 19.82 -3.61 17.42
N ILE A 304 18.85 -4.26 16.80
CA ILE A 304 18.32 -3.82 15.49
C ILE A 304 17.06 -2.99 15.67
N SER A 305 17.07 -1.80 15.05
CA SER A 305 15.88 -0.96 14.89
C SER A 305 15.41 -0.90 13.44
N LEU A 306 14.10 -1.01 13.19
CA LEU A 306 13.45 -0.79 11.89
C LEU A 306 12.33 0.22 12.03
N VAL A 307 12.56 1.46 11.58
CA VAL A 307 11.56 2.54 11.60
C VAL A 307 11.10 2.82 10.19
N SER A 308 9.79 2.71 9.93
CA SER A 308 9.19 2.92 8.62
C SER A 308 8.39 4.23 8.60
N ILE A 309 8.67 5.12 7.65
CA ILE A 309 7.93 6.36 7.44
C ILE A 309 7.20 6.27 6.10
N THR A 310 5.90 6.55 6.10
CA THR A 310 5.05 6.52 4.89
C THR A 310 4.40 7.86 4.63
N GLY A 311 4.31 8.23 3.35
CA GLY A 311 3.74 9.50 2.91
C GLY A 311 2.21 9.59 2.99
N GLY A 312 1.52 8.48 3.28
CA GLY A 312 0.07 8.46 3.38
C GLY A 312 -0.65 8.51 2.02
N ILE A 313 -1.77 9.23 1.97
CA ILE A 313 -2.75 9.10 0.88
C ILE A 313 -2.28 9.63 -0.49
N LEU A 314 -1.27 10.50 -0.51
CA LEU A 314 -0.69 11.04 -1.75
C LEU A 314 0.26 10.07 -2.45
N ASP A 315 0.64 8.97 -1.80
CA ASP A 315 1.40 7.91 -2.46
C ASP A 315 0.51 7.16 -3.46
N THR A 316 0.60 7.58 -4.73
CA THR A 316 -0.13 6.93 -5.83
C THR A 316 0.60 5.71 -6.41
N THR A 317 1.85 5.46 -5.97
CA THR A 317 2.68 4.36 -6.46
C THR A 317 2.38 3.08 -5.69
N LEU A 318 2.20 3.18 -4.37
CA LEU A 318 1.82 2.07 -3.50
C LEU A 318 0.82 2.51 -2.42
N PRO A 319 -0.15 1.67 -2.04
CA PRO A 319 -0.98 1.95 -0.87
C PRO A 319 -0.12 2.11 0.38
N ALA A 320 -0.29 3.17 1.16
CA ALA A 320 0.51 3.45 2.35
C ALA A 320 0.51 2.32 3.38
N ASP A 321 -0.58 1.55 3.45
CA ASP A 321 -0.71 0.37 4.32
C ASP A 321 0.33 -0.73 4.01
N TYR A 322 0.93 -0.73 2.81
CA TYR A 322 1.96 -1.69 2.45
C TYR A 322 3.29 -1.40 3.18
N ALA A 323 3.47 -0.17 3.68
CA ALA A 323 4.68 0.23 4.40
C ALA A 323 4.71 -0.18 5.87
N SER A 324 3.61 -0.76 6.36
CA SER A 324 3.44 -1.31 7.71
C SER A 324 4.51 -2.34 8.06
N VAL A 325 5.05 -2.26 9.29
CA VAL A 325 6.02 -3.23 9.87
C VAL A 325 5.49 -3.95 11.11
N GLU A 326 4.25 -3.68 11.52
CA GLU A 326 3.63 -4.17 12.76
C GLU A 326 3.53 -5.72 12.79
N ASP A 327 3.41 -6.36 11.63
CA ASP A 327 3.37 -7.83 11.51
C ASP A 327 4.76 -8.50 11.57
N LEU A 328 5.81 -7.68 11.66
CA LEU A 328 7.20 -8.10 11.56
C LEU A 328 7.99 -7.76 12.83
N VAL A 329 7.88 -6.54 13.33
CA VAL A 329 8.66 -6.02 14.46
C VAL A 329 7.76 -5.56 15.59
N SER A 330 8.23 -5.71 16.83
CA SER A 330 7.54 -5.17 18.01
C SER A 330 7.84 -3.67 18.18
N LEU A 331 7.03 -2.96 18.98
CA LEU A 331 7.28 -1.56 19.35
C LEU A 331 8.62 -1.31 20.07
N ASN A 332 9.31 -2.37 20.51
CA ASN A 332 10.66 -2.34 21.10
C ASN A 332 11.77 -2.49 20.06
N ASN A 333 11.44 -2.76 18.79
CA ASN A 333 12.40 -2.86 17.69
C ASN A 333 12.02 -1.96 16.51
N GLY A 334 10.79 -1.45 16.44
CA GLY A 334 10.36 -0.64 15.31
C GLY A 334 8.89 -0.27 15.34
N PHE A 335 8.49 0.60 14.42
CA PHE A 335 7.11 1.03 14.21
C PHE A 335 6.97 1.72 12.85
N THR A 336 5.73 1.87 12.39
CA THR A 336 5.39 2.70 11.22
C THR A 336 4.90 4.07 11.68
N SER A 337 5.22 5.13 10.94
CA SER A 337 4.66 6.47 11.12
C SER A 337 4.26 7.11 9.79
N PHE A 338 3.22 7.94 9.83
CA PHE A 338 2.71 8.70 8.70
C PHE A 338 3.24 10.13 8.75
N THR A 339 3.55 10.71 7.59
CA THR A 339 4.06 12.09 7.53
C THR A 339 3.06 13.14 8.04
N THR A 340 1.77 12.81 8.05
CA THR A 340 0.72 13.64 8.69
C THR A 340 0.79 13.63 10.22
N THR A 341 1.33 12.56 10.81
CA THR A 341 1.50 12.38 12.26
C THR A 341 2.68 13.19 12.79
N ILE A 342 3.74 13.31 11.98
CA ILE A 342 5.02 13.89 12.39
C ILE A 342 4.84 15.38 12.70
N PRO A 343 5.16 15.84 13.93
CA PRO A 343 5.15 17.25 14.31
C PRO A 343 5.94 18.10 13.33
N GLU A 344 5.45 19.29 13.01
CA GLU A 344 6.04 20.22 12.03
C GLU A 344 6.08 19.72 10.58
N VAL A 345 5.64 18.49 10.28
CA VAL A 345 5.46 18.01 8.89
C VAL A 345 4.00 18.12 8.48
N TRP A 346 3.10 17.47 9.23
CA TRP A 346 1.63 17.55 9.12
C TRP A 346 1.03 17.61 7.70
N THR A 347 1.65 16.93 6.75
CA THR A 347 1.17 16.86 5.37
C THR A 347 1.42 15.47 4.83
N PRO A 348 0.48 14.89 4.06
CA PRO A 348 0.80 13.71 3.29
C PRO A 348 1.84 14.09 2.22
N ILE A 349 2.66 13.12 1.83
CA ILE A 349 3.74 13.33 0.88
C ILE A 349 3.65 12.23 -0.17
N ASP A 350 3.80 12.58 -1.45
CA ASP A 350 3.80 11.57 -2.51
C ASP A 350 5.06 10.67 -2.48
N HIS A 351 5.01 9.58 -3.25
CA HIS A 351 6.04 8.55 -3.25
C HIS A 351 7.46 9.07 -3.55
N LEU A 352 7.57 10.08 -4.42
CA LEU A 352 8.86 10.63 -4.84
C LEU A 352 9.27 11.80 -3.94
N ALA A 353 8.31 12.60 -3.48
CA ALA A 353 8.57 13.72 -2.58
C ALA A 353 9.06 13.32 -1.20
N ILE A 354 8.78 12.10 -0.74
CA ILE A 354 9.18 11.64 0.58
C ILE A 354 10.70 11.73 0.84
N VAL A 355 11.54 11.67 -0.20
CA VAL A 355 13.00 11.79 -0.04
C VAL A 355 13.50 13.23 -0.07
N TRP A 356 12.71 14.20 -0.57
CA TRP A 356 13.17 15.58 -0.76
C TRP A 356 12.33 16.65 -0.08
N CYS A 357 11.21 16.29 0.52
CA CYS A 357 10.34 17.23 1.19
C CYS A 357 11.06 18.04 2.26
N LYS A 358 10.97 19.38 2.21
CA LYS A 358 11.69 20.25 3.13
C LYS A 358 11.38 19.92 4.59
N GLN A 359 10.10 19.81 4.95
CA GLN A 359 9.69 19.55 6.32
C GLN A 359 10.22 18.20 6.82
N LEU A 360 9.98 17.13 6.07
CA LEU A 360 10.33 15.77 6.49
C LEU A 360 11.86 15.56 6.57
N ARG A 361 12.62 16.07 5.61
CA ARG A 361 14.09 15.87 5.61
C ARG A 361 14.74 16.54 6.82
N GLU A 362 14.18 17.63 7.34
CA GLU A 362 14.70 18.32 8.53
C GLU A 362 14.46 17.47 9.79
N VAL A 363 13.27 16.88 9.93
CA VAL A 363 12.98 15.92 11.00
C VAL A 363 13.89 14.69 10.91
N ILE A 364 14.05 14.10 9.72
CA ILE A 364 14.93 12.95 9.51
C ILE A 364 16.39 13.29 9.86
N ALA A 365 16.88 14.45 9.45
CA ALA A 365 18.25 14.84 9.72
C ALA A 365 18.51 15.03 11.23
N ARG A 366 17.56 15.65 11.96
CA ARG A 366 17.60 15.74 13.43
C ARG A 366 17.57 14.34 14.07
N LEU A 367 16.67 13.47 13.62
CA LEU A 367 16.57 12.09 14.10
C LEU A 367 17.89 11.33 13.94
N LEU A 368 18.52 11.39 12.76
CA LEU A 368 19.79 10.71 12.50
C LEU A 368 20.91 11.25 13.39
N LEU A 369 21.04 12.58 13.51
CA LEU A 369 22.06 13.24 14.32
C LEU A 369 21.87 13.04 15.84
N GLU A 370 20.63 12.91 16.31
CA GLU A 370 20.33 12.62 17.73
C GLU A 370 20.56 11.15 18.08
N SER A 371 20.43 10.25 17.10
CA SER A 371 20.53 8.80 17.29
C SER A 371 21.97 8.25 17.31
N ILE A 372 22.96 9.08 16.94
CA ILE A 372 24.37 8.67 16.86
C ILE A 372 25.14 8.85 18.18
N ASP A 373 26.23 8.10 18.32
CA ASP A 373 27.17 8.24 19.44
C ASP A 373 28.61 8.00 18.97
N THR A 374 29.39 9.08 18.83
CA THR A 374 30.76 9.01 18.32
C THR A 374 31.74 8.30 19.25
N SER A 375 31.42 8.25 20.56
CA SER A 375 32.27 7.65 21.58
C SER A 375 32.30 6.12 21.51
N LYS A 376 31.37 5.52 20.75
CA LYS A 376 31.21 4.07 20.60
C LYS A 376 31.69 3.59 19.23
N PRO A 377 32.19 2.35 19.11
CA PRO A 377 32.51 1.75 17.81
C PRO A 377 31.26 1.49 16.97
N GLU A 378 30.11 1.21 17.59
CA GLU A 378 28.84 1.02 16.87
C GLU A 378 28.35 2.30 16.17
N LYS A 379 28.83 3.47 16.58
CA LYS A 379 28.42 4.81 16.11
C LYS A 379 26.96 5.19 16.31
N VAL A 380 26.19 4.35 16.98
CA VAL A 380 24.79 4.58 17.30
C VAL A 380 24.53 4.40 18.78
N LYS A 381 23.51 5.08 19.29
CA LYS A 381 23.02 4.90 20.66
C LYS A 381 22.41 3.49 20.87
N PRO A 382 22.24 3.03 22.12
CA PRO A 382 21.53 1.77 22.40
C PRO A 382 20.13 1.74 21.76
N LEU A 383 19.60 0.54 21.53
CA LEU A 383 18.32 0.34 20.83
C LEU A 383 17.16 1.13 21.46
N ASP A 384 17.00 1.03 22.78
CA ASP A 384 15.91 1.69 23.50
C ASP A 384 15.97 3.21 23.35
N GLU A 385 17.16 3.80 23.51
CA GLU A 385 17.36 5.25 23.36
C GLU A 385 17.08 5.71 21.92
N ARG A 386 17.54 4.95 20.91
CA ARG A 386 17.25 5.26 19.51
C ARG A 386 15.76 5.25 19.20
N LEU A 387 15.03 4.25 19.71
CA LEU A 387 13.59 4.15 19.48
C LEU A 387 12.83 5.23 20.25
N GLN A 388 13.28 5.63 21.43
CA GLN A 388 12.71 6.78 22.15
C GLN A 388 12.88 8.07 21.35
N ILE A 389 14.08 8.32 20.81
CA ILE A 389 14.36 9.46 19.94
C ILE A 389 13.46 9.40 18.68
N ALA A 390 13.37 8.23 18.03
CA ALA A 390 12.52 8.05 16.86
C ALA A 390 11.04 8.32 17.17
N LYS A 391 10.52 7.79 18.28
CA LYS A 391 9.14 8.04 18.69
C LYS A 391 8.89 9.51 19.02
N LYS A 392 9.84 10.20 19.67
CA LYS A 392 9.74 11.64 19.95
C LYS A 392 9.64 12.48 18.67
N PHE A 393 10.43 12.16 17.65
CA PHE A 393 10.46 12.94 16.40
C PHE A 393 9.36 12.55 15.41
N LEU A 394 8.91 11.29 15.40
CA LEU A 394 8.07 10.76 14.32
C LEU A 394 6.61 10.51 14.70
N LEU A 395 6.24 10.60 15.98
CA LEU A 395 4.87 10.37 16.43
C LEU A 395 4.32 11.64 17.07
N SER A 396 3.00 11.70 17.28
CA SER A 396 2.33 12.97 17.61
C SER A 396 2.61 13.45 19.04
N GLY A 397 3.02 12.54 19.94
CA GLY A 397 3.25 12.83 21.35
C GLY A 397 2.02 12.58 22.24
N PHE A 398 0.87 12.28 21.65
CA PHE A 398 -0.36 11.93 22.38
C PHE A 398 -0.51 10.42 22.65
N GLU A 399 0.34 9.59 22.07
CA GLU A 399 0.29 8.14 22.25
C GLU A 399 0.81 7.74 23.65
N ASP A 400 0.38 6.58 24.15
CA ASP A 400 0.69 6.13 25.52
C ASP A 400 2.20 6.08 25.84
N TYR A 401 3.04 5.77 24.84
CA TYR A 401 4.50 5.70 25.02
C TYR A 401 5.10 7.06 25.41
N ALA A 402 4.49 8.18 24.99
CA ALA A 402 5.02 9.52 25.24
C ALA A 402 5.03 9.82 26.75
N SER A 403 4.06 9.27 27.48
CA SER A 403 4.01 9.40 28.93
C SER A 403 5.09 8.58 29.64
N VAL A 404 5.42 7.37 29.16
CA VAL A 404 6.25 6.37 29.87
C VAL A 404 7.60 6.91 30.31
N ASN A 405 8.26 7.69 29.45
CA ASN A 405 9.62 8.21 29.71
C ASN A 405 9.64 9.69 30.06
N SER A 406 8.48 10.34 30.24
CA SER A 406 8.43 11.69 30.78
C SER A 406 9.09 11.71 32.17
N LYS A 407 9.91 12.72 32.47
CA LYS A 407 10.49 12.89 33.83
C LYS A 407 9.40 12.94 34.90
N LEU A 408 8.21 13.39 34.54
CA LEU A 408 7.02 13.38 35.40
C LEU A 408 6.68 11.98 35.93
N ASN A 409 7.08 10.91 35.23
CA ASN A 409 6.82 9.54 35.66
C ASN A 409 7.75 9.05 36.78
N TYR A 410 8.89 9.72 36.96
CA TYR A 410 9.92 9.38 37.96
C TYR A 410 10.17 10.57 38.90
N PRO A 411 9.18 10.92 39.76
CA PRO A 411 9.28 12.09 40.64
C PRO A 411 10.46 12.00 41.60
N GLN A 412 10.76 10.81 42.14
CA GLN A 412 11.83 10.62 43.14
C GLN A 412 13.24 11.02 42.65
N GLU A 413 13.48 10.98 41.34
CA GLU A 413 14.80 11.29 40.76
C GLU A 413 14.89 12.73 40.22
N ASN A 414 13.75 13.40 40.00
CA ASN A 414 13.68 14.64 39.21
C ASN A 414 12.99 15.82 39.94
N LEU A 415 12.50 15.63 41.16
CA LEU A 415 11.92 16.70 41.97
C LEU A 415 13.00 17.72 42.39
N GLN A 416 12.70 19.00 42.19
CA GLN A 416 13.53 20.11 42.65
C GLN A 416 12.89 20.73 43.90
N GLU A 417 13.70 21.00 44.93
CA GLU A 417 13.24 21.67 46.15
C GLU A 417 13.25 23.19 45.98
N PHE A 418 12.12 23.82 46.30
CA PHE A 418 11.92 25.26 46.34
C PHE A 418 11.69 25.72 47.79
N SER A 419 12.14 26.93 48.11
CA SER A 419 11.89 27.55 49.41
C SER A 419 10.40 27.89 49.56
N GLY A 420 9.86 27.83 50.78
CA GLY A 420 8.43 28.04 51.03
C GLY A 420 7.90 29.43 50.62
N ASN A 421 8.78 30.41 50.42
CA ASN A 421 8.44 31.77 49.99
C ASN A 421 8.60 31.99 48.48
N PHE A 422 9.07 30.98 47.73
CA PHE A 422 9.30 31.11 46.29
C PHE A 422 8.00 31.35 45.50
N PHE A 423 6.87 30.88 46.05
CA PHE A 423 5.54 31.08 45.49
C PHE A 423 4.68 31.86 46.50
N SER A 424 4.76 33.20 46.47
CA SER A 424 4.04 34.08 47.41
C SER A 424 2.59 34.33 47.02
N ASP A 425 2.31 34.44 45.72
CA ASP A 425 1.03 34.94 45.18
C ASP A 425 0.32 33.86 44.36
N LEU A 426 -0.85 33.40 44.84
CA LEU A 426 -1.54 32.18 44.37
C LEU A 426 -3.06 32.37 44.26
N SER A 427 -3.60 32.20 43.05
CA SER A 427 -5.03 31.96 42.84
C SER A 427 -5.36 30.48 42.96
N ASN A 428 -6.50 30.11 43.58
CA ASN A 428 -6.96 28.72 43.60
C ASN A 428 -8.02 28.51 42.52
N LEU A 429 -7.77 27.58 41.60
CA LEU A 429 -8.72 27.16 40.57
C LEU A 429 -9.43 25.87 41.02
N ALA A 430 -10.76 25.83 40.89
CA ALA A 430 -11.51 24.62 41.22
C ALA A 430 -11.40 23.57 40.10
N ILE A 431 -11.77 22.33 40.42
CA ILE A 431 -11.85 21.24 39.45
C ILE A 431 -13.02 21.53 38.49
N ASN A 432 -12.84 21.24 37.20
CA ASN A 432 -13.76 21.55 36.09
C ASN A 432 -13.89 23.05 35.76
N ASP A 433 -13.25 23.96 36.50
CA ASP A 433 -13.09 25.33 36.05
C ASP A 433 -12.03 25.38 34.96
N VAL A 434 -12.29 26.19 33.93
CA VAL A 434 -11.34 26.45 32.84
C VAL A 434 -10.64 27.76 33.14
N LEU A 435 -9.32 27.70 33.30
CA LEU A 435 -8.48 28.89 33.29
C LEU A 435 -8.39 29.38 31.85
N ASP A 436 -9.10 30.47 31.55
CA ASP A 436 -9.14 31.08 30.23
C ASP A 436 -8.57 32.50 30.30
N ILE A 437 -7.37 32.67 29.73
CA ILE A 437 -6.65 33.93 29.78
C ILE A 437 -6.16 34.30 28.38
N PRO A 438 -6.84 35.23 27.69
CA PRO A 438 -6.28 35.89 26.52
C PRO A 438 -5.15 36.83 26.92
N MET A 439 -4.19 37.03 26.02
CA MET A 439 -3.06 37.93 26.19
C MET A 439 -3.49 39.38 26.49
N SER A 440 -4.64 39.79 25.93
CA SER A 440 -5.24 41.12 26.17
C SER A 440 -5.71 41.34 27.61
N SER A 441 -5.90 40.28 28.40
CA SER A 441 -6.34 40.36 29.80
C SER A 441 -5.28 39.93 30.81
N LEU A 442 -4.01 39.80 30.42
CA LEU A 442 -2.91 39.43 31.33
C LEU A 442 -2.75 40.38 32.52
N GLU A 443 -3.06 41.67 32.34
CA GLU A 443 -3.07 42.67 33.43
C GLU A 443 -4.14 42.38 34.49
N LYS A 444 -5.22 41.65 34.15
CA LYS A 444 -6.29 41.28 35.09
C LYS A 444 -5.93 40.07 35.96
N TRP A 445 -4.87 39.33 35.62
CA TRP A 445 -4.37 38.24 36.44
C TRP A 445 -3.46 38.83 37.52
N GLU A 446 -3.97 39.05 38.73
CA GLU A 446 -3.23 39.72 39.80
C GLU A 446 -2.12 38.83 40.39
N ASP A 447 -2.37 37.52 40.54
CA ASP A 447 -1.42 36.54 41.11
C ASP A 447 -0.39 36.04 40.08
N ASP A 448 0.82 35.71 40.54
CA ASP A 448 1.88 35.16 39.69
C ASP A 448 1.65 33.67 39.33
N TYR A 449 0.84 32.95 40.11
CA TYR A 449 0.59 31.53 39.90
C TYR A 449 -0.89 31.16 40.09
N ALA A 450 -1.38 30.23 39.26
CA ALA A 450 -2.65 29.54 39.46
C ALA A 450 -2.42 28.12 40.00
N LYS A 451 -3.03 27.80 41.13
CA LYS A 451 -2.92 26.51 41.82
C LYS A 451 -4.18 25.68 41.61
N ILE A 452 -3.99 24.44 41.19
CA ILE A 452 -5.06 23.44 41.03
C ILE A 452 -4.77 22.28 41.98
N ASN A 453 -5.66 22.02 42.95
CA ASN A 453 -5.51 20.89 43.86
C ASN A 453 -5.96 19.59 43.17
N ILE A 454 -5.13 18.54 43.24
CA ILE A 454 -5.46 17.23 42.67
C ILE A 454 -6.31 16.46 43.70
N PRO A 455 -7.52 15.98 43.32
CA PRO A 455 -8.39 15.29 44.26
C PRO A 455 -7.80 13.93 44.65
N LYS A 456 -7.85 13.58 45.95
CA LYS A 456 -7.39 12.29 46.48
C LYS A 456 -8.50 11.23 46.61
N ASN A 457 -9.76 11.57 46.30
CA ASN A 457 -10.89 10.66 46.42
C ASN A 457 -11.06 9.77 45.17
N VAL A 458 -11.32 8.47 45.37
CA VAL A 458 -11.32 7.44 44.32
C VAL A 458 -12.42 7.65 43.27
N SER A 459 -13.61 8.11 43.67
CA SER A 459 -14.72 8.34 42.74
C SER A 459 -14.48 9.52 41.79
N SER A 460 -13.81 10.57 42.27
CA SER A 460 -13.44 11.74 41.46
C SER A 460 -12.23 11.50 40.54
N MET A 461 -11.61 10.32 40.60
CA MET A 461 -10.38 10.03 39.86
C MET A 461 -10.59 9.24 38.56
N GLU A 462 -11.77 8.68 38.32
CA GLU A 462 -11.95 7.70 37.24
C GLU A 462 -11.57 8.26 35.86
N HIS A 463 -11.95 9.52 35.62
CA HIS A 463 -11.68 10.24 34.37
C HIS A 463 -10.80 11.49 34.56
N LEU A 464 -9.94 11.48 35.58
CA LEU A 464 -9.10 12.64 35.87
C LEU A 464 -8.09 12.91 34.73
N GLN A 465 -8.18 14.09 34.11
CA GLN A 465 -7.30 14.53 33.04
C GLN A 465 -6.97 16.01 33.20
N PHE A 466 -5.69 16.36 33.07
CA PHE A 466 -5.22 17.74 32.96
C PHE A 466 -4.89 18.03 31.51
N MET A 467 -5.38 19.16 31.00
CA MET A 467 -5.07 19.65 29.68
C MET A 467 -4.73 21.13 29.73
N LEU A 468 -3.63 21.51 29.08
CA LEU A 468 -3.28 22.89 28.78
C LEU A 468 -3.10 23.03 27.27
N LEU A 469 -3.69 24.07 26.69
CA LEU A 469 -3.53 24.48 25.29
C LEU A 469 -3.15 25.96 25.26
N THR A 470 -2.08 26.32 24.56
CA THR A 470 -1.59 27.69 24.54
C THR A 470 -0.87 28.03 23.24
N SER A 471 -0.74 29.32 22.95
CA SER A 471 0.14 29.84 21.91
C SER A 471 1.58 30.12 22.36
N LEU A 472 1.86 30.00 23.67
CA LEU A 472 3.20 30.18 24.23
C LEU A 472 4.17 29.12 23.72
N ASP A 473 5.42 29.52 23.44
CA ASP A 473 6.46 28.59 23.01
C ASP A 473 6.84 27.61 24.14
N MET A 474 6.89 28.09 25.39
CA MET A 474 7.34 27.34 26.57
C MET A 474 6.47 27.62 27.80
N PRO A 475 5.27 27.02 27.92
CA PRO A 475 4.44 27.17 29.12
C PRO A 475 5.07 26.53 30.36
N MET A 476 5.14 27.30 31.45
CA MET A 476 5.70 26.84 32.73
C MET A 476 4.61 26.24 33.64
N VAL A 477 4.54 24.90 33.64
CA VAL A 477 3.66 24.13 34.54
C VAL A 477 4.50 23.28 35.48
N TYR A 478 4.21 23.41 36.77
CA TYR A 478 4.87 22.69 37.86
C TYR A 478 3.93 21.64 38.45
N PHE A 479 4.43 20.41 38.58
CA PHE A 479 3.77 19.31 39.27
C PHE A 479 4.43 19.15 40.64
N CYS A 480 3.67 19.31 41.72
CA CYS A 480 4.24 19.49 43.06
C CYS A 480 3.73 18.46 44.07
N GLU A 481 4.60 18.11 45.02
CA GLU A 481 4.29 17.29 46.21
C GLU A 481 4.45 18.13 47.49
N LYS A 482 3.55 17.92 48.45
CA LYS A 482 3.49 18.68 49.70
C LYS A 482 4.38 18.01 50.76
N SER A 483 5.66 18.37 50.77
CA SER A 483 6.64 17.94 51.78
C SER A 483 7.00 19.07 52.78
N LYS A 484 8.02 18.91 53.64
CA LYS A 484 8.50 19.97 54.55
C LYS A 484 8.97 21.22 53.78
N ASN A 485 9.53 21.00 52.59
CA ASN A 485 9.80 22.01 51.56
C ASN A 485 8.91 21.72 50.35
N LEU A 486 8.67 22.73 49.50
CA LEU A 486 7.89 22.52 48.29
C LEU A 486 8.76 21.84 47.23
N SER A 487 8.43 20.60 46.86
CA SER A 487 9.16 19.87 45.82
C SER A 487 8.32 19.83 44.55
N CYS A 488 8.85 20.36 43.45
CA CYS A 488 8.15 20.45 42.17
C CYS A 488 9.02 19.99 41.00
N ILE A 489 8.37 19.60 39.90
CA ILE A 489 8.99 19.25 38.63
C ILE A 489 8.29 19.96 37.47
N THR A 490 9.06 20.41 36.48
CA THR A 490 8.52 21.08 35.28
C THR A 490 8.06 20.06 34.24
N ALA A 491 7.02 20.41 33.49
CA ALA A 491 6.46 19.58 32.42
C ALA A 491 7.08 19.80 31.04
N GLU A 492 8.28 20.40 30.96
CA GLU A 492 8.96 20.79 29.72
C GLU A 492 9.07 19.61 28.72
N ASP A 493 9.47 18.45 29.21
CA ASP A 493 9.62 17.20 28.46
C ASP A 493 8.30 16.63 27.91
N SER A 494 7.16 17.15 28.37
CA SER A 494 5.80 16.70 28.03
C SER A 494 5.04 17.69 27.17
N ILE A 495 5.69 18.77 26.73
CA ILE A 495 5.11 19.74 25.80
C ILE A 495 4.99 19.11 24.41
N ILE A 496 3.76 19.03 23.92
CA ILE A 496 3.41 18.54 22.59
C ILE A 496 3.18 19.73 21.67
N THR A 497 3.68 19.67 20.44
CA THR A 497 3.45 20.71 19.44
C THR A 497 2.31 20.29 18.52
N VAL A 498 1.33 21.18 18.32
CA VAL A 498 0.16 20.96 17.45
C VAL A 498 -0.05 22.13 16.49
N PRO A 499 -0.65 21.95 15.31
CA PRO A 499 -0.79 23.04 14.35
C PRO A 499 -1.65 24.18 14.88
N ARG A 500 -1.33 25.41 14.47
CA ARG A 500 -2.10 26.61 14.83
C ARG A 500 -3.43 26.61 14.07
N SER A 501 -4.55 26.80 14.76
CA SER A 501 -5.86 26.98 14.14
C SER A 501 -6.40 28.39 14.39
N SER A 502 -6.41 29.21 13.34
CA SER A 502 -6.94 30.57 13.30
C SER A 502 -7.78 30.80 12.04
N GLN A 503 -8.42 31.97 11.93
CA GLN A 503 -9.23 32.32 10.76
C GLN A 503 -8.41 32.36 9.46
N HIS A 504 -7.09 32.53 9.57
CA HIS A 504 -6.18 32.67 8.44
C HIS A 504 -5.38 31.40 8.12
N THR A 505 -5.47 30.34 8.93
CA THR A 505 -4.81 29.05 8.67
C THR A 505 -5.80 28.11 7.99
N GLN A 506 -5.39 27.51 6.87
CA GLN A 506 -6.23 26.55 6.16
C GLN A 506 -5.66 25.14 6.22
N VAL A 507 -4.33 25.00 6.26
CA VAL A 507 -3.65 23.69 6.27
C VAL A 507 -2.66 23.61 7.42
N ALA A 508 -2.49 22.42 7.98
CA ALA A 508 -1.62 22.21 9.14
C ALA A 508 -0.15 22.59 8.88
N ALA A 509 0.31 22.40 7.65
CA ALA A 509 1.65 22.79 7.23
C ALA A 509 1.91 24.30 7.24
N ASP A 510 0.89 25.16 7.39
CA ASP A 510 1.05 26.62 7.53
C ASP A 510 1.74 27.01 8.86
N SER A 511 1.79 26.09 9.83
CA SER A 511 2.44 26.29 11.15
C SER A 511 3.72 25.45 11.31
N SER A 512 4.31 25.03 10.18
CA SER A 512 5.53 24.22 10.13
C SER A 512 6.80 25.08 10.24
N PHE A 513 7.98 24.46 10.27
CA PHE A 513 9.29 25.13 10.26
C PHE A 513 9.39 26.31 9.30
N ASP A 514 10.02 27.38 9.80
CA ASP A 514 10.29 28.64 9.11
C ASP A 514 9.04 29.40 8.61
N GLU A 515 7.85 29.07 9.09
CA GLU A 515 6.63 29.80 8.76
C GLU A 515 6.37 31.00 9.67
N GLU A 516 5.53 31.91 9.18
CA GLU A 516 5.12 33.10 9.93
C GLU A 516 4.17 32.80 11.10
N LYS A 517 3.66 31.59 11.23
CA LYS A 517 2.67 31.24 12.26
C LYS A 517 3.22 30.16 13.18
N ASN A 518 3.43 30.52 14.45
CA ASN A 518 3.91 29.55 15.44
C ASN A 518 2.82 28.53 15.79
N PRO A 519 3.18 27.24 15.89
CA PRO A 519 2.26 26.19 16.29
C PRO A 519 1.84 26.33 17.75
N PHE A 520 0.67 25.80 18.10
CA PHE A 520 0.23 25.75 19.48
C PHE A 520 1.00 24.68 20.28
N LYS A 521 1.02 24.86 21.60
CA LYS A 521 1.59 23.89 22.55
C LYS A 521 0.49 23.29 23.42
N VAL A 522 0.60 21.98 23.65
CA VAL A 522 -0.34 21.20 24.45
C VAL A 522 0.40 20.42 25.52
N ILE A 523 -0.13 20.41 26.74
CA ILE A 523 0.26 19.45 27.78
C ILE A 523 -0.99 18.64 28.11
N SER A 524 -0.97 17.34 27.83
CA SER A 524 -2.08 16.43 28.15
C SER A 524 -1.58 15.34 29.08
N VAL A 525 -2.14 15.29 30.28
CA VAL A 525 -1.70 14.37 31.34
C VAL A 525 -2.89 13.64 31.92
N GLY A 526 -2.83 12.30 31.85
CA GLY A 526 -3.86 11.43 32.39
C GLY A 526 -3.70 11.08 33.87
N ARG A 527 -4.73 10.45 34.42
CA ARG A 527 -4.85 9.98 35.82
C ARG A 527 -3.57 9.33 36.39
N LYS A 528 -2.96 8.38 35.69
CA LYS A 528 -1.82 7.59 36.21
C LYS A 528 -0.64 8.46 36.65
N LEU A 529 -0.44 9.59 35.98
CA LEU A 529 0.63 10.53 36.28
C LEU A 529 0.19 11.54 37.35
N LEU A 530 -1.03 12.08 37.22
CA LEU A 530 -1.60 13.05 38.17
C LEU A 530 -1.66 12.51 39.60
N GLN A 531 -1.92 11.21 39.78
CA GLN A 531 -1.97 10.57 41.09
C GLN A 531 -0.64 10.60 41.87
N LYS A 532 0.48 10.89 41.21
CA LYS A 532 1.81 10.97 41.84
C LYS A 532 2.07 12.34 42.50
N TYR A 533 1.18 13.32 42.29
CA TYR A 533 1.36 14.71 42.74
C TYR A 533 0.16 15.18 43.56
N ASP A 534 0.36 16.21 44.38
CA ASP A 534 -0.69 16.76 45.25
C ASP A 534 -1.43 17.94 44.62
N PHE A 535 -0.73 18.77 43.85
CA PHE A 535 -1.30 19.93 43.17
C PHE A 535 -0.43 20.34 41.98
N LEU A 536 -1.05 21.11 41.09
CA LEU A 536 -0.43 21.71 39.92
C LEU A 536 -0.29 23.22 40.14
N MET A 537 0.76 23.81 39.60
CA MET A 537 0.92 25.26 39.53
C MET A 537 1.22 25.71 38.11
N ILE A 538 0.49 26.71 37.64
CA ILE A 538 0.67 27.30 36.32
C ILE A 538 1.20 28.71 36.52
N SER A 539 2.36 29.02 35.93
CA SER A 539 2.94 30.36 35.97
C SER A 539 2.13 31.33 35.12
N LYS A 540 1.94 32.54 35.61
CA LYS A 540 1.48 33.66 34.79
C LYS A 540 2.54 33.95 33.72
N PRO A 541 2.17 33.96 32.43
CA PRO A 541 3.11 34.26 31.38
C PRO A 541 3.39 35.76 31.30
N THR A 542 4.59 36.11 30.88
CA THR A 542 4.96 37.51 30.59
C THR A 542 4.74 37.86 29.11
N TYR A 543 4.56 39.14 28.77
CA TYR A 543 4.34 39.56 27.38
C TYR A 543 5.49 39.15 26.44
N ASP A 544 6.72 39.09 26.96
CA ASP A 544 7.92 38.70 26.19
C ASP A 544 8.02 37.19 25.95
N GLU A 545 7.28 36.37 26.70
CA GLU A 545 7.21 34.90 26.50
C GLU A 545 6.27 34.50 25.36
N PHE A 546 5.36 35.40 24.95
CA PHE A 546 4.62 35.23 23.71
C PHE A 546 5.53 35.56 22.54
N SER A 547 5.34 34.85 21.41
CA SER A 547 6.22 35.05 20.26
C SER A 547 6.20 36.52 19.78
N LYS A 548 7.32 37.01 19.25
CA LYS A 548 7.48 38.40 18.76
C LYS A 548 6.42 38.84 17.74
N GLN A 549 5.77 37.89 17.07
CA GLN A 549 4.67 38.13 16.14
C GLN A 549 3.34 38.38 16.86
N GLU A 550 3.06 37.63 17.93
CA GLU A 550 1.85 37.82 18.74
C GLU A 550 1.87 39.17 19.48
N ALA A 551 3.07 39.62 19.88
CA ALA A 551 3.28 40.90 20.54
C ALA A 551 3.12 42.14 19.62
N ASN A 552 3.26 42.01 18.29
CA ASN A 552 3.32 43.16 17.37
C ASN A 552 2.15 43.27 16.36
N GLY A 553 1.35 42.21 16.16
CA GLY A 553 0.39 42.14 15.05
C GLY A 553 -1.09 42.06 15.41
N SER A 554 -1.47 41.30 16.46
CA SER A 554 -2.89 40.98 16.72
C SER A 554 -3.32 40.73 18.17
N ASN A 555 -2.41 40.55 19.15
CA ASN A 555 -2.76 40.18 20.54
C ASN A 555 -3.61 38.89 20.68
N ASP A 556 -3.50 37.97 19.72
CA ASP A 556 -4.26 36.70 19.70
C ASP A 556 -3.69 35.61 20.63
N GLY A 557 -2.68 35.94 21.45
CA GLY A 557 -2.07 34.98 22.35
C GLY A 557 -3.05 34.52 23.43
N PHE A 558 -2.93 33.26 23.89
CA PHE A 558 -3.82 32.74 24.95
C PHE A 558 -3.18 31.61 25.75
N LEU A 559 -3.69 31.41 26.97
CA LEU A 559 -3.43 30.24 27.81
C LEU A 559 -4.77 29.68 28.28
N LEU A 560 -5.03 28.43 27.91
CA LEU A 560 -6.17 27.65 28.37
C LEU A 560 -5.68 26.47 29.18
N ALA A 561 -6.17 26.30 30.41
CA ALA A 561 -5.87 25.13 31.21
C ALA A 561 -7.08 24.65 32.00
N SER A 562 -7.26 23.34 32.09
CA SER A 562 -8.31 22.75 32.92
C SER A 562 -7.88 21.41 33.50
N LEU A 563 -8.40 21.12 34.70
CA LEU A 563 -8.36 19.79 35.31
C LEU A 563 -9.79 19.28 35.37
N SER A 564 -10.12 18.29 34.54
CA SER A 564 -11.47 17.72 34.49
C SER A 564 -11.52 16.35 35.17
N ASN A 565 -12.66 16.04 35.80
CA ASN A 565 -12.97 14.71 36.35
C ASN A 565 -14.09 13.98 35.58
N GLU A 566 -14.60 14.58 34.51
CA GLU A 566 -15.61 14.03 33.62
C GLU A 566 -14.95 13.38 32.40
N SER A 567 -15.61 12.37 31.83
CA SER A 567 -15.12 11.75 30.60
C SER A 567 -15.27 12.69 29.41
N SER A 568 -14.16 13.08 28.79
CA SER A 568 -14.14 13.76 27.49
C SER A 568 -14.46 12.83 26.30
N VAL A 569 -14.53 11.52 26.54
CA VAL A 569 -14.68 10.48 25.51
C VAL A 569 -16.14 10.06 25.36
N GLN A 570 -16.70 10.25 24.16
CA GLN A 570 -18.00 9.74 23.74
C GLN A 570 -17.81 8.56 22.76
N VAL A 571 -18.49 7.45 23.02
CA VAL A 571 -18.45 6.28 22.13
C VAL A 571 -19.67 6.28 21.21
N SER A 572 -19.44 6.17 19.91
CA SER A 572 -20.48 5.96 18.90
C SER A 572 -20.39 4.56 18.30
N HIS A 573 -21.55 3.91 18.22
CA HIS A 573 -21.70 2.59 17.60
C HIS A 573 -22.27 2.67 16.17
N THR A 574 -22.26 3.86 15.57
CA THR A 574 -22.83 4.07 14.23
C THR A 574 -22.07 3.27 13.17
N THR A 575 -22.83 2.57 12.33
CA THR A 575 -22.32 1.73 11.23
C THR A 575 -22.29 2.48 9.90
N PRO A 576 -21.45 2.09 8.92
CA PRO A 576 -21.47 2.68 7.59
C PRO A 576 -22.85 2.65 6.91
N SER A 577 -23.63 1.58 7.15
CA SER A 577 -25.01 1.48 6.65
C SER A 577 -25.96 2.52 7.25
N GLN A 578 -25.80 2.87 8.53
CA GLN A 578 -26.62 3.90 9.16
C GLN A 578 -26.25 5.29 8.62
N ILE A 579 -24.95 5.58 8.45
CA ILE A 579 -24.47 6.83 7.85
C ILE A 579 -25.00 6.98 6.43
N LEU A 580 -25.02 5.90 5.63
CA LEU A 580 -25.56 5.95 4.27
C LEU A 580 -27.05 6.32 4.24
N LEU A 581 -27.86 5.77 5.15
CA LEU A 581 -29.32 5.94 5.14
C LEU A 581 -29.77 7.25 5.78
N PHE A 582 -29.13 7.65 6.87
CA PHE A 582 -29.61 8.75 7.73
C PHE A 582 -28.55 9.83 8.00
N GLY A 583 -27.27 9.56 7.74
CA GLY A 583 -26.15 10.35 8.28
C GLY A 583 -26.01 10.15 9.79
N GLU A 584 -24.99 10.78 10.37
CA GLU A 584 -24.78 10.86 11.82
C GLU A 584 -24.65 12.34 12.21
N THR A 585 -25.41 12.81 13.19
CA THR A 585 -25.30 14.17 13.73
C THR A 585 -24.82 14.14 15.16
N LEU A 586 -23.73 14.85 15.42
CA LEU A 586 -23.05 14.94 16.69
C LEU A 586 -23.24 16.35 17.24
N ARG A 587 -23.53 16.45 18.54
CA ARG A 587 -23.66 17.73 19.24
C ARG A 587 -22.54 17.81 20.25
N LEU A 588 -21.73 18.87 20.13
CA LEU A 588 -20.51 19.07 20.89
C LEU A 588 -20.58 20.41 21.60
N ASN A 589 -20.01 20.46 22.79
CA ASN A 589 -19.98 21.66 23.62
C ASN A 589 -18.54 21.94 24.09
N GLY A 590 -18.15 23.21 24.12
CA GLY A 590 -16.88 23.67 24.66
C GLY A 590 -16.86 23.69 26.19
N ALA A 591 -17.40 22.66 26.84
CA ALA A 591 -17.26 22.48 28.30
C ALA A 591 -15.87 21.94 28.65
N HIS A 592 -15.31 21.10 27.77
CA HIS A 592 -13.95 20.57 27.85
C HIS A 592 -13.12 21.14 26.69
N ILE A 593 -11.82 21.32 26.90
CA ILE A 593 -10.90 21.82 25.85
C ILE A 593 -10.84 20.82 24.68
N GLU A 594 -10.79 19.52 24.98
CA GLU A 594 -10.83 18.42 24.02
C GLU A 594 -12.06 17.53 24.32
N GLN A 595 -12.83 17.21 23.28
CA GLN A 595 -13.88 16.19 23.31
C GLN A 595 -13.59 15.12 22.26
N ILE A 596 -13.51 13.85 22.66
CA ILE A 596 -13.11 12.73 21.78
C ILE A 596 -14.33 11.91 21.42
N ILE A 597 -14.54 11.66 20.12
CA ILE A 597 -15.58 10.76 19.63
C ILE A 597 -14.92 9.51 19.04
N SER A 598 -15.17 8.35 19.64
CA SER A 598 -14.65 7.05 19.21
C SER A 598 -15.72 6.27 18.44
N PHE A 599 -15.50 6.04 17.15
CA PHE A 599 -16.40 5.28 16.28
C PHE A 599 -15.95 3.82 16.17
N HIS A 600 -16.55 2.93 16.96
CA HIS A 600 -16.12 1.52 17.02
C HIS A 600 -16.40 0.72 15.74
N ASN A 601 -17.41 1.13 14.96
CA ASN A 601 -17.83 0.43 13.75
C ASN A 601 -17.34 1.09 12.45
N LEU A 602 -16.54 2.17 12.54
CA LEU A 602 -15.95 2.85 11.39
C LEU A 602 -14.43 2.62 11.40
N TRP A 603 -13.98 1.65 10.61
CA TRP A 603 -12.59 1.17 10.64
C TRP A 603 -12.03 0.80 9.26
N ASP A 604 -12.86 0.80 8.22
CA ASP A 604 -12.47 0.37 6.87
C ASP A 604 -11.72 1.49 6.15
N SER A 605 -10.49 1.21 5.71
CA SER A 605 -9.64 2.15 4.96
C SER A 605 -10.10 2.43 3.53
N LEU A 606 -11.08 1.68 3.02
CA LEU A 606 -11.67 1.89 1.70
C LEU A 606 -12.74 2.99 1.71
N LEU A 607 -13.28 3.31 2.89
CA LEU A 607 -14.34 4.29 3.06
C LEU A 607 -13.79 5.67 3.40
N SER A 608 -14.35 6.69 2.77
CA SER A 608 -14.14 8.07 3.14
C SER A 608 -15.45 8.72 3.53
N TYR A 609 -15.38 9.61 4.52
CA TYR A 609 -16.52 10.33 5.07
C TYR A 609 -16.35 11.83 4.81
N LYS A 610 -17.47 12.53 4.79
CA LYS A 610 -17.55 13.99 4.75
C LYS A 610 -18.18 14.47 6.05
N LEU A 611 -17.51 15.37 6.75
CA LEU A 611 -17.98 15.98 7.98
C LEU A 611 -18.29 17.46 7.71
N GLU A 612 -19.53 17.86 7.96
CA GLU A 612 -19.98 19.25 7.85
C GLU A 612 -20.20 19.82 9.26
N THR A 613 -19.55 20.92 9.59
CA THR A 613 -19.57 21.51 10.93
C THR A 613 -20.19 22.90 10.92
N LYS A 614 -21.12 23.14 11.85
CA LYS A 614 -21.85 24.41 12.01
C LYS A 614 -21.89 24.82 13.47
N VAL A 615 -21.85 26.13 13.72
CA VAL A 615 -22.11 26.67 15.07
C VAL A 615 -23.61 26.54 15.35
N GLU A 616 -23.95 26.05 16.54
CA GLU A 616 -25.35 25.92 16.95
C GLU A 616 -25.96 27.33 17.13
N GLY A 617 -27.07 27.62 16.47
CA GLY A 617 -27.71 28.95 16.43
C GLY A 617 -28.43 29.38 17.71
N ASN A 618 -27.93 29.00 18.89
CA ASN A 618 -28.46 29.43 20.17
C ASN A 618 -27.82 30.77 20.59
N ASP A 619 -28.62 31.71 21.11
CA ASP A 619 -28.23 33.06 21.58
C ASP A 619 -27.14 33.09 22.68
N LYS A 620 -26.70 31.92 23.17
CA LYS A 620 -25.68 31.76 24.22
C LYS A 620 -24.30 31.35 23.71
N SER A 621 -24.15 31.04 22.42
CA SER A 621 -22.85 30.64 21.85
C SER A 621 -22.02 31.87 21.49
N ILE A 622 -20.71 31.83 21.79
CA ILE A 622 -19.80 32.93 21.47
C ILE A 622 -19.58 33.01 19.95
N PRO A 623 -19.56 34.21 19.34
CA PRO A 623 -19.24 34.38 17.93
C PRO A 623 -17.83 33.88 17.59
N ALA A 624 -17.64 33.33 16.39
CA ALA A 624 -16.34 32.83 15.92
C ALA A 624 -15.23 33.91 15.90
N SER A 625 -15.59 35.20 15.84
CA SER A 625 -14.66 36.33 15.89
C SER A 625 -14.12 36.63 17.28
N GLU A 626 -14.81 36.19 18.33
CA GLU A 626 -14.44 36.44 19.74
C GLU A 626 -13.79 35.20 20.39
N ALA A 627 -13.72 34.08 19.66
CA ALA A 627 -13.09 32.86 20.12
C ALA A 627 -11.55 32.97 20.09
N LEU A 628 -10.91 32.47 21.15
CA LEU A 628 -9.44 32.46 21.32
C LEU A 628 -8.70 31.75 20.18
N PHE A 629 -9.32 30.70 19.65
CA PHE A 629 -8.82 29.96 18.50
C PHE A 629 -10.01 29.42 17.70
N GLN A 630 -9.79 29.12 16.42
CA GLN A 630 -10.83 28.48 15.60
C GLN A 630 -10.86 26.98 15.90
N PRO A 631 -12.04 26.37 16.12
CA PRO A 631 -12.11 24.95 16.44
C PRO A 631 -11.45 24.08 15.37
N PHE A 632 -10.84 22.99 15.80
CA PHE A 632 -10.08 22.10 14.93
C PHE A 632 -10.18 20.65 15.41
N ILE A 633 -9.86 19.71 14.52
CA ILE A 633 -10.01 18.27 14.78
C ILE A 633 -8.67 17.58 14.59
N ARG A 634 -8.29 16.74 15.56
CA ARG A 634 -7.32 15.68 15.34
C ARG A 634 -8.06 14.40 15.00
N GLN A 635 -7.89 13.93 13.77
CA GLN A 635 -8.36 12.62 13.33
C GLN A 635 -7.22 11.61 13.54
N TRP A 636 -7.47 10.50 14.23
CA TRP A 636 -6.40 9.54 14.49
C TRP A 636 -6.88 8.08 14.64
N VAL A 637 -5.93 7.17 14.50
CA VAL A 637 -6.08 5.71 14.71
C VAL A 637 -4.93 5.18 15.55
N HIS A 638 -5.17 4.14 16.35
CA HIS A 638 -4.20 3.62 17.30
C HIS A 638 -3.03 2.90 16.62
N GLU A 639 -3.31 1.85 15.84
CA GLU A 639 -2.34 1.19 14.97
C GLU A 639 -2.77 1.43 13.52
N PRO A 640 -1.88 1.88 12.61
CA PRO A 640 -0.42 2.09 12.70
C PRO A 640 0.02 3.54 13.02
N PHE A 641 -0.57 4.21 14.02
CA PHE A 641 -0.24 5.58 14.44
C PHE A 641 -0.39 6.68 13.37
N GLU A 642 -1.53 6.74 12.69
CA GLU A 642 -1.87 7.87 11.82
C GLU A 642 -2.60 8.96 12.62
N SER A 643 -2.11 10.19 12.57
CA SER A 643 -2.80 11.40 13.02
C SER A 643 -2.88 12.41 11.87
N LYS A 644 -4.01 13.10 11.75
CA LYS A 644 -4.26 14.18 10.79
C LYS A 644 -4.95 15.34 11.48
N TRP A 645 -4.68 16.56 11.02
CA TRP A 645 -5.20 17.78 11.62
C TRP A 645 -6.07 18.53 10.62
N HIS A 646 -7.34 18.74 10.97
CA HIS A 646 -8.30 19.52 10.20
C HIS A 646 -8.51 20.86 10.91
N LEU A 647 -8.05 21.94 10.29
CA LEU A 647 -8.04 23.28 10.88
C LEU A 647 -9.25 24.10 10.45
N ASN A 648 -9.60 25.11 11.25
CA ASN A 648 -10.67 26.08 10.95
C ASN A 648 -11.96 25.41 10.42
N ILE A 649 -12.55 24.53 11.23
CA ILE A 649 -13.64 23.65 10.79
C ILE A 649 -14.97 24.36 10.59
N LEU A 650 -15.09 25.64 10.93
CA LEU A 650 -16.37 26.34 10.92
C LEU A 650 -16.90 26.54 9.48
N ASN A 651 -18.11 26.04 9.23
CA ASN A 651 -18.81 26.15 7.93
C ASN A 651 -18.01 25.57 6.75
N GLN A 652 -17.15 24.58 7.01
CA GLN A 652 -16.36 23.88 5.99
C GLN A 652 -16.76 22.42 5.86
N ASP A 653 -16.52 21.89 4.67
CA ASP A 653 -16.66 20.49 4.34
C ASP A 653 -15.31 19.79 4.56
N ILE A 654 -15.27 18.84 5.49
CA ILE A 654 -14.03 18.17 5.88
C ILE A 654 -14.05 16.73 5.38
N ASP A 655 -13.00 16.34 4.67
CA ASP A 655 -12.81 14.97 4.19
C ASP A 655 -12.10 14.14 5.26
N ILE A 656 -12.74 13.06 5.70
CA ILE A 656 -12.21 12.12 6.71
C ILE A 656 -11.88 10.80 6.01
N ASN A 657 -10.60 10.41 6.03
CA ASN A 657 -10.14 9.10 5.54
C ASN A 657 -8.95 8.61 6.36
N MET A 658 -8.77 7.30 6.46
CA MET A 658 -7.79 6.70 7.36
C MET A 658 -7.11 5.45 6.77
N HIS A 659 -5.90 5.17 7.26
CA HIS A 659 -5.14 3.96 7.02
C HIS A 659 -5.23 3.06 8.25
N ASN A 660 -6.28 2.25 8.31
CA ASN A 660 -6.59 1.36 9.43
C ASN A 660 -6.69 -0.09 8.93
N VAL A 661 -7.90 -0.64 8.79
CA VAL A 661 -8.04 -2.00 8.24
C VAL A 661 -7.94 -1.95 6.73
N ALA A 662 -6.81 -2.42 6.20
CA ALA A 662 -6.53 -2.45 4.77
C ALA A 662 -6.69 -3.85 4.14
N PRO A 663 -7.09 -3.92 2.86
CA PRO A 663 -7.14 -5.19 2.13
C PRO A 663 -5.77 -5.86 2.06
N PHE A 664 -5.75 -7.18 2.24
CA PHE A 664 -4.56 -8.03 2.16
C PHE A 664 -3.49 -7.82 3.25
N ILE A 665 -3.66 -6.85 4.15
CA ILE A 665 -2.72 -6.56 5.23
C ILE A 665 -3.10 -7.37 6.48
N PRO A 666 -2.12 -7.93 7.21
CA PRO A 666 -2.35 -8.56 8.51
C PRO A 666 -2.96 -7.55 9.48
N LEU A 667 -3.93 -8.01 10.27
CA LEU A 667 -4.62 -7.19 11.26
C LEU A 667 -4.45 -7.81 12.63
N ASN A 668 -4.06 -7.01 13.61
CA ASN A 668 -4.10 -7.39 15.02
C ASN A 668 -5.54 -7.35 15.52
N GLU A 669 -6.06 -8.51 15.96
CA GLU A 669 -7.45 -8.59 16.38
C GLU A 669 -7.70 -8.05 17.80
N SER A 670 -6.66 -7.92 18.64
CA SER A 670 -6.79 -7.46 20.03
C SER A 670 -6.89 -5.93 20.18
N GLU A 671 -6.31 -5.19 19.25
CA GLU A 671 -6.22 -3.73 19.34
C GLU A 671 -7.47 -3.02 18.82
N SER A 672 -7.70 -1.81 19.34
CA SER A 672 -8.83 -0.99 18.90
C SER A 672 -8.65 -0.55 17.46
N ARG A 673 -9.73 -0.67 16.68
CA ARG A 673 -9.79 -0.25 15.27
C ARG A 673 -10.66 0.98 15.10
N SER A 674 -11.04 1.67 16.18
CA SER A 674 -11.94 2.79 16.07
C SER A 674 -11.31 3.97 15.34
N LEU A 675 -12.07 4.61 14.46
CA LEU A 675 -11.79 5.99 14.05
C LEU A 675 -12.01 6.90 15.26
N GLN A 676 -11.02 7.72 15.58
CA GLN A 676 -11.13 8.70 16.65
C GLN A 676 -11.07 10.12 16.08
N LEU A 677 -12.01 10.96 16.50
CA LEU A 677 -12.04 12.38 16.21
C LEU A 677 -11.97 13.15 17.54
N SER A 678 -10.82 13.77 17.81
CA SER A 678 -10.67 14.71 18.93
C SER A 678 -11.01 16.11 18.46
N PHE A 679 -12.08 16.69 19.01
CA PHE A 679 -12.51 18.06 18.74
C PHE A 679 -11.92 18.99 19.78
N PHE A 680 -11.16 19.98 19.34
CA PHE A 680 -10.68 21.09 20.16
C PHE A 680 -11.64 22.26 19.98
N ILE A 681 -12.41 22.58 21.03
CA ILE A 681 -13.50 23.55 20.97
C ILE A 681 -13.21 24.68 21.96
N PRO A 682 -13.28 25.96 21.55
CA PRO A 682 -13.09 27.07 22.47
C PRO A 682 -14.20 27.09 23.55
N PRO A 683 -13.88 27.51 24.79
CA PRO A 683 -14.87 27.59 25.86
C PRO A 683 -16.09 28.42 25.45
N GLY A 684 -17.31 27.96 25.80
CA GLY A 684 -18.56 28.69 25.52
C GLY A 684 -19.09 28.57 24.08
N MET A 685 -18.45 27.78 23.20
CA MET A 685 -18.94 27.47 21.86
C MET A 685 -19.68 26.12 21.82
N SER A 686 -20.78 26.05 21.06
CA SER A 686 -21.49 24.80 20.75
C SER A 686 -21.46 24.50 19.26
N LEU A 687 -21.16 23.25 18.89
CA LEU A 687 -21.01 22.82 17.50
C LEU A 687 -21.95 21.66 17.18
N GLU A 688 -22.56 21.71 15.99
CA GLU A 688 -23.22 20.59 15.36
C GLU A 688 -22.34 20.06 14.22
N ALA A 689 -22.01 18.78 14.27
CA ALA A 689 -21.20 18.12 13.24
C ALA A 689 -22.02 16.99 12.58
N LYS A 690 -22.19 17.05 11.26
CA LYS A 690 -22.94 16.06 10.48
C LYS A 690 -21.99 15.25 9.59
N MET A 691 -21.95 13.94 9.80
CA MET A 691 -21.14 13.01 9.02
C MET A 691 -21.97 12.27 7.96
N THR A 692 -21.43 12.20 6.74
CA THR A 692 -22.00 11.49 5.58
C THR A 692 -20.90 10.72 4.83
N ILE A 693 -21.25 9.84 3.88
CA ILE A 693 -20.24 9.11 3.07
C ILE A 693 -19.77 9.99 1.91
N ASN A 694 -18.46 10.13 1.74
CA ASN A 694 -17.86 10.77 0.57
C ASN A 694 -17.58 9.73 -0.52
N TRP A 695 -18.56 9.52 -1.41
CA TRP A 695 -18.43 8.58 -2.52
C TRP A 695 -17.37 8.96 -3.55
N CYS A 696 -17.14 10.25 -3.77
CA CYS A 696 -16.16 10.73 -4.74
C CYS A 696 -14.75 10.30 -4.30
N LEU A 697 -14.40 10.59 -3.04
CA LEU A 697 -13.11 10.22 -2.46
C LEU A 697 -12.97 8.70 -2.29
N THR A 698 -14.03 8.02 -1.86
CA THR A 698 -14.09 6.54 -1.77
C THR A 698 -13.75 5.90 -3.13
N LEU A 699 -14.35 6.36 -4.23
CA LEU A 699 -14.08 5.82 -5.57
C LEU A 699 -12.68 6.14 -6.08
N LYS A 700 -12.14 7.33 -5.79
CA LYS A 700 -10.77 7.73 -6.12
C LYS A 700 -9.75 6.76 -5.53
N MET A 701 -9.95 6.32 -4.29
CA MET A 701 -9.02 5.45 -3.56
C MET A 701 -9.00 3.99 -4.04
N LEU A 702 -10.00 3.53 -4.79
CA LEU A 702 -10.10 2.13 -5.22
C LEU A 702 -9.03 1.72 -6.25
N PHE A 703 -8.64 2.62 -7.15
CA PHE A 703 -7.78 2.27 -8.28
C PHE A 703 -6.39 1.79 -7.82
N ILE A 704 -5.74 2.52 -6.90
CA ILE A 704 -4.39 2.19 -6.43
C ILE A 704 -4.37 0.84 -5.69
N ARG A 705 -5.37 0.61 -4.81
CA ARG A 705 -5.47 -0.60 -3.97
C ARG A 705 -5.80 -1.87 -4.77
N TYR A 706 -6.53 -1.75 -5.89
CA TYR A 706 -7.03 -2.89 -6.67
C TYR A 706 -6.56 -2.94 -8.12
N ARG A 707 -5.50 -2.20 -8.50
CA ARG A 707 -4.96 -2.21 -9.88
C ARG A 707 -4.66 -3.61 -10.43
N LEU A 708 -4.25 -4.55 -9.57
CA LEU A 708 -3.97 -5.94 -9.96
C LEU A 708 -5.25 -6.73 -10.30
N ALA A 709 -6.42 -6.31 -9.80
CA ALA A 709 -7.71 -6.88 -10.18
C ALA A 709 -8.02 -6.64 -11.66
N LEU A 710 -7.53 -5.53 -12.24
CA LEU A 710 -7.67 -5.22 -13.67
C LEU A 710 -6.90 -6.19 -14.58
N ALA A 711 -5.91 -6.91 -14.05
CA ALA A 711 -5.24 -8.00 -14.76
C ALA A 711 -5.92 -9.36 -14.45
N SER A 712 -6.25 -9.60 -13.17
CA SER A 712 -6.75 -10.90 -12.71
C SER A 712 -8.20 -11.21 -13.14
N PHE A 713 -9.13 -10.27 -12.96
CA PHE A 713 -10.55 -10.53 -13.19
C PHE A 713 -10.87 -10.79 -14.68
N PRO A 714 -10.32 -10.02 -15.64
CA PRO A 714 -10.54 -10.29 -17.06
C PRO A 714 -10.14 -11.70 -17.47
N VAL A 715 -9.00 -12.22 -17.00
CA VAL A 715 -8.58 -13.60 -17.28
C VAL A 715 -9.59 -14.61 -16.73
N GLY A 716 -10.12 -14.37 -15.53
CA GLY A 716 -11.13 -15.23 -14.92
C GLY A 716 -12.44 -15.29 -15.73
N PHE A 717 -12.91 -14.14 -16.21
CA PHE A 717 -14.09 -14.06 -17.07
C PHE A 717 -13.85 -14.68 -18.46
N ILE A 718 -12.69 -14.46 -19.07
CA ILE A 718 -12.34 -15.07 -20.37
C ILE A 718 -12.26 -16.60 -20.23
N ALA A 719 -11.67 -17.10 -19.15
CA ALA A 719 -11.63 -18.54 -18.87
C ALA A 719 -13.03 -19.12 -18.69
N LEU A 720 -13.94 -18.42 -18.00
CA LEU A 720 -15.35 -18.82 -17.89
C LEU A 720 -16.05 -18.86 -19.26
N VAL A 721 -15.79 -17.89 -20.13
CA VAL A 721 -16.31 -17.87 -21.51
C VAL A 721 -15.77 -19.06 -22.31
N LEU A 722 -14.46 -19.35 -22.23
CA LEU A 722 -13.84 -20.50 -22.89
C LEU A 722 -14.40 -21.83 -22.38
N ALA A 723 -14.61 -21.98 -21.07
CA ALA A 723 -15.26 -23.17 -20.50
C ALA A 723 -16.64 -23.41 -21.14
N TYR A 724 -17.43 -22.35 -21.30
CA TYR A 724 -18.76 -22.44 -21.90
C TYR A 724 -18.69 -22.67 -23.42
N GLN A 725 -17.76 -22.03 -24.13
CA GLN A 725 -17.54 -22.25 -25.56
C GLN A 725 -17.13 -23.70 -25.85
N PHE A 726 -16.20 -24.27 -25.09
CA PHE A 726 -15.80 -25.68 -25.23
C PHE A 726 -16.93 -26.63 -24.84
N TYR A 727 -17.71 -26.33 -23.79
CA TYR A 727 -18.89 -27.12 -23.45
C TYR A 727 -19.90 -27.18 -24.61
N TRP A 728 -20.15 -26.05 -25.29
CA TRP A 728 -21.04 -26.02 -26.45
C TRP A 728 -20.42 -26.69 -27.68
N TYR A 729 -19.15 -26.40 -27.96
CA TYR A 729 -18.44 -26.98 -29.09
C TYR A 729 -18.38 -28.51 -29.01
N ASN A 730 -18.16 -29.07 -27.83
CA ASN A 730 -18.19 -30.52 -27.56
C ASN A 730 -19.58 -31.16 -27.67
N LYS A 731 -20.64 -30.35 -27.72
CA LYS A 731 -22.02 -30.80 -27.84
C LYS A 731 -22.60 -30.63 -29.25
N THR A 732 -22.26 -29.53 -29.93
CA THR A 732 -22.88 -29.13 -31.22
C THR A 732 -21.89 -29.06 -32.37
N SER A 733 -20.58 -29.19 -32.12
CA SER A 733 -19.51 -28.96 -33.10
C SER A 733 -19.46 -27.53 -33.68
N GLU A 734 -20.20 -26.59 -33.10
CA GLU A 734 -20.17 -25.16 -33.41
C GLU A 734 -19.48 -24.42 -32.28
N PHE A 735 -18.50 -23.58 -32.61
CA PHE A 735 -17.76 -22.78 -31.63
C PHE A 735 -18.33 -21.34 -31.63
N PRO A 736 -19.13 -20.97 -30.62
CA PRO A 736 -19.82 -19.68 -30.61
C PRO A 736 -18.85 -18.51 -30.40
N SER A 737 -19.21 -17.33 -30.88
CA SER A 737 -18.40 -16.12 -30.68
C SER A 737 -18.35 -15.69 -29.22
N PHE A 738 -17.30 -14.94 -28.86
CA PHE A 738 -17.08 -14.44 -27.50
C PHE A 738 -18.30 -13.65 -26.98
N ASN A 739 -18.77 -12.65 -27.73
CA ASN A 739 -19.92 -11.82 -27.34
C ASN A 739 -21.22 -12.63 -27.21
N ALA A 740 -21.47 -13.57 -28.12
CA ALA A 740 -22.67 -14.41 -28.06
C ALA A 740 -22.66 -15.26 -26.78
N THR A 741 -21.49 -15.82 -26.46
CA THR A 741 -21.30 -16.65 -25.27
C THR A 741 -21.43 -15.83 -23.99
N LEU A 742 -20.73 -14.70 -23.90
CA LEU A 742 -20.80 -13.81 -22.75
C LEU A 742 -22.23 -13.30 -22.51
N SER A 743 -22.95 -12.93 -23.57
CA SER A 743 -24.36 -12.56 -23.50
C SER A 743 -25.24 -13.69 -22.96
N GLN A 744 -25.00 -14.93 -23.40
CA GLN A 744 -25.74 -16.09 -22.90
C GLN A 744 -25.45 -16.39 -21.43
N ILE A 745 -24.20 -16.27 -21.00
CA ILE A 745 -23.79 -16.43 -19.59
C ILE A 745 -24.47 -15.35 -18.74
N LEU A 746 -24.40 -14.08 -19.13
CA LEU A 746 -25.02 -12.98 -18.38
C LEU A 746 -26.54 -13.12 -18.31
N LYS A 747 -27.19 -13.54 -19.39
CA LYS A 747 -28.65 -13.74 -19.38
C LYS A 747 -29.07 -14.89 -18.47
N LYS A 748 -28.35 -16.01 -18.50
CA LYS A 748 -28.75 -17.24 -17.78
C LYS A 748 -28.28 -17.23 -16.32
N HIS A 749 -27.10 -16.68 -16.07
CA HIS A 749 -26.38 -16.79 -14.81
C HIS A 749 -25.92 -15.42 -14.24
N GLY A 750 -26.19 -14.30 -14.92
CA GLY A 750 -25.67 -12.98 -14.52
C GLY A 750 -26.09 -12.56 -13.11
N MET A 751 -27.36 -12.71 -12.73
CA MET A 751 -27.81 -12.38 -11.37
C MET A 751 -27.14 -13.24 -10.30
N PHE A 752 -27.00 -14.55 -10.56
CA PHE A 752 -26.29 -15.45 -9.66
C PHE A 752 -24.80 -15.10 -9.55
N MET A 753 -24.15 -14.77 -10.68
CA MET A 753 -22.75 -14.37 -10.72
C MET A 753 -22.51 -13.05 -9.97
N MET A 754 -23.38 -12.06 -10.14
CA MET A 754 -23.33 -10.81 -9.36
C MET A 754 -23.52 -11.11 -7.86
N PHE A 755 -24.54 -11.88 -7.50
CA PHE A 755 -24.76 -12.28 -6.10
C PHE A 755 -23.55 -13.04 -5.51
N ALA A 756 -22.90 -13.90 -6.31
CA ALA A 756 -21.68 -14.61 -5.91
C ALA A 756 -20.49 -13.65 -5.70
N LEU A 757 -20.31 -12.65 -6.58
CA LEU A 757 -19.26 -11.63 -6.42
C LEU A 757 -19.48 -10.74 -5.19
N PHE A 758 -20.74 -10.48 -4.83
CA PHE A 758 -21.11 -9.77 -3.60
C PHE A 758 -20.84 -10.62 -2.35
N LEU A 759 -21.29 -11.87 -2.34
CA LEU A 759 -21.09 -12.78 -1.20
C LEU A 759 -19.66 -13.34 -1.08
N ALA A 760 -18.81 -13.16 -2.09
CA ALA A 760 -17.46 -13.70 -2.08
C ALA A 760 -16.67 -13.20 -0.87
N SER A 761 -16.62 -11.88 -0.62
CA SER A 761 -15.86 -11.31 0.51
C SER A 761 -16.31 -11.88 1.86
N PRO A 762 -17.61 -11.85 2.24
CA PRO A 762 -18.03 -12.43 3.50
C PRO A 762 -17.80 -13.94 3.61
N ILE A 763 -17.93 -14.69 2.51
CA ILE A 763 -17.65 -16.13 2.49
C ILE A 763 -16.17 -16.38 2.77
N VAL A 764 -15.25 -15.66 2.11
CA VAL A 764 -13.81 -15.84 2.32
C VAL A 764 -13.31 -15.21 3.62
N ASN A 765 -14.09 -14.38 4.30
CA ASN A 765 -13.76 -13.89 5.65
C ASN A 765 -13.99 -14.94 6.74
N ASN A 766 -14.73 -16.01 6.46
CA ASN A 766 -14.96 -17.08 7.43
C ASN A 766 -13.66 -17.87 7.67
N LYS A 767 -13.21 -17.97 8.94
CA LYS A 767 -11.97 -18.67 9.32
C LYS A 767 -11.91 -20.13 8.85
N LEU A 768 -13.05 -20.85 8.80
CA LEU A 768 -13.11 -22.23 8.27
C LEU A 768 -12.85 -22.26 6.76
N VAL A 769 -13.50 -21.34 6.01
CA VAL A 769 -13.34 -21.24 4.56
C VAL A 769 -11.90 -20.86 4.22
N GLN A 770 -11.30 -19.92 4.94
CA GLN A 770 -9.89 -19.57 4.77
C GLN A 770 -8.95 -20.75 4.99
N ARG A 771 -9.18 -21.60 5.99
CA ARG A 771 -8.39 -22.83 6.20
C ARG A 771 -8.52 -23.80 5.02
N ILE A 772 -9.73 -23.95 4.45
CA ILE A 772 -9.95 -24.79 3.27
C ILE A 772 -9.23 -24.20 2.06
N LEU A 773 -9.34 -22.89 1.82
CA LEU A 773 -8.66 -22.22 0.72
C LEU A 773 -7.15 -22.30 0.86
N TYR A 774 -6.62 -22.14 2.08
CA TYR A 774 -5.20 -22.32 2.36
C TYR A 774 -4.72 -23.75 2.05
N LEU A 775 -5.49 -24.79 2.43
CA LEU A 775 -5.16 -26.17 2.10
C LEU A 775 -5.18 -26.45 0.58
N LEU A 776 -6.05 -25.74 -0.15
CA LEU A 776 -6.22 -25.86 -1.59
C LEU A 776 -5.34 -24.88 -2.39
N ASP A 777 -4.54 -24.04 -1.73
CA ASP A 777 -3.69 -23.05 -2.39
C ASP A 777 -2.56 -23.78 -3.14
N PRO A 778 -2.56 -23.78 -4.48
CA PRO A 778 -1.54 -24.47 -5.26
C PRO A 778 -0.17 -23.78 -5.19
N VAL A 779 -0.11 -22.51 -4.74
CA VAL A 779 1.11 -21.70 -4.71
C VAL A 779 1.86 -21.89 -3.39
N GLY A 780 1.15 -21.98 -2.26
CA GLY A 780 1.73 -22.24 -0.94
C GLY A 780 2.64 -21.11 -0.41
N LEU A 781 2.43 -19.86 -0.86
CA LEU A 781 3.20 -18.69 -0.40
C LEU A 781 2.44 -17.80 0.58
N ASN A 782 1.11 -17.95 0.68
CA ASN A 782 0.27 -17.11 1.53
C ASN A 782 -0.04 -17.82 2.84
N TYR A 783 0.29 -17.22 3.98
CA TYR A 783 0.10 -17.81 5.31
C TYR A 783 -0.87 -16.98 6.17
N PRO A 784 -2.20 -17.13 5.99
CA PRO A 784 -3.20 -16.29 6.67
C PRO A 784 -3.22 -16.45 8.21
N PHE A 785 -2.68 -17.55 8.73
CA PHE A 785 -2.72 -17.90 10.16
C PHE A 785 -1.33 -17.94 10.84
N LEU A 786 -0.26 -17.46 10.17
CA LEU A 786 1.11 -17.57 10.68
C LEU A 786 1.29 -16.94 12.08
N LEU A 787 0.65 -15.80 12.31
CA LEU A 787 0.76 -15.02 13.54
C LEU A 787 -0.48 -15.17 14.44
N SER A 788 -1.18 -16.31 14.33
CA SER A 788 -2.40 -16.56 15.11
C SER A 788 -2.16 -16.56 16.63
N GLU A 789 -0.94 -16.91 17.08
CA GLU A 789 -0.55 -16.82 18.49
C GLU A 789 -0.46 -15.38 19.00
N LYS A 790 -0.18 -14.43 18.10
CA LYS A 790 -0.17 -12.98 18.37
C LYS A 790 -1.48 -12.31 17.98
N HIS A 791 -2.57 -13.08 17.85
CA HIS A 791 -3.89 -12.60 17.42
C HIS A 791 -3.89 -11.84 16.07
N MET A 792 -2.89 -12.08 15.21
CA MET A 792 -2.80 -11.44 13.90
C MET A 792 -3.25 -12.38 12.79
N HIS A 793 -4.20 -11.90 11.97
CA HIS A 793 -4.78 -12.64 10.86
C HIS A 793 -4.75 -11.83 9.58
N ALA A 794 -4.45 -12.47 8.44
CA ALA A 794 -4.43 -11.82 7.13
C ALA A 794 -5.47 -12.47 6.18
N ASN A 795 -6.19 -11.67 5.39
CA ASN A 795 -7.06 -12.17 4.34
C ASN A 795 -6.44 -11.91 2.95
N PHE A 796 -5.86 -12.96 2.37
CA PHE A 796 -5.21 -12.91 1.05
C PHE A 796 -6.16 -13.24 -0.12
N TYR A 797 -7.43 -13.57 0.14
CA TYR A 797 -8.35 -14.14 -0.84
C TYR A 797 -9.33 -13.11 -1.41
N TYR A 798 -9.72 -13.33 -2.67
CA TYR A 798 -10.61 -12.46 -3.45
C TYR A 798 -10.12 -11.00 -3.44
N LEU A 799 -10.88 -10.09 -2.83
CA LEU A 799 -10.54 -8.68 -2.68
C LEU A 799 -9.92 -8.35 -1.32
N GLY A 800 -9.76 -9.31 -0.40
CA GLY A 800 -9.20 -9.03 0.94
C GLY A 800 -10.07 -8.12 1.82
N ILE A 801 -11.30 -7.80 1.38
CA ILE A 801 -12.25 -6.93 2.09
C ILE A 801 -12.82 -7.67 3.30
N ARG A 802 -12.79 -7.04 4.48
CA ARG A 802 -13.30 -7.61 5.73
C ARG A 802 -14.73 -7.18 6.05
N ASP A 803 -15.12 -5.99 5.63
CA ASP A 803 -16.42 -5.42 5.93
C ASP A 803 -17.53 -5.92 4.97
N TRP A 804 -18.73 -6.11 5.52
CA TRP A 804 -19.90 -6.55 4.75
C TRP A 804 -20.40 -5.44 3.83
N PHE A 805 -20.37 -4.18 4.27
CA PHE A 805 -20.87 -3.06 3.48
C PHE A 805 -19.97 -2.79 2.26
N MET A 806 -18.65 -2.90 2.42
CA MET A 806 -17.67 -2.83 1.32
C MET A 806 -17.68 -4.05 0.38
N SER A 807 -18.39 -5.14 0.69
CA SER A 807 -18.48 -6.31 -0.20
C SER A 807 -19.15 -6.01 -1.55
N SER A 808 -19.90 -4.91 -1.63
CA SER A 808 -20.47 -4.36 -2.87
C SER A 808 -19.43 -3.98 -3.94
N ILE A 809 -18.18 -3.71 -3.56
CA ILE A 809 -17.07 -3.44 -4.48
C ILE A 809 -16.84 -4.60 -5.46
N GLY A 810 -17.12 -5.85 -5.04
CA GLY A 810 -17.06 -7.01 -5.92
C GLY A 810 -17.99 -6.92 -7.13
N LEU A 811 -19.18 -6.34 -6.95
CA LEU A 811 -20.14 -6.09 -8.03
C LEU A 811 -19.60 -5.05 -9.02
N LEU A 812 -19.03 -3.96 -8.49
CA LEU A 812 -18.44 -2.88 -9.28
C LEU A 812 -17.33 -3.43 -10.19
N PHE A 813 -16.38 -4.19 -9.64
CA PHE A 813 -15.30 -4.81 -10.44
C PHE A 813 -15.83 -5.84 -11.45
N GLY A 814 -16.87 -6.61 -11.10
CA GLY A 814 -17.52 -7.53 -12.05
C GLY A 814 -18.11 -6.79 -13.25
N ILE A 815 -18.85 -5.71 -13.01
CA ILE A 815 -19.48 -4.89 -14.07
C ILE A 815 -18.42 -4.17 -14.90
N MET A 816 -17.41 -3.57 -14.27
CA MET A 816 -16.27 -2.96 -14.97
C MET A 816 -15.54 -3.98 -15.84
N THR A 817 -15.30 -5.19 -15.34
CA THR A 817 -14.63 -6.25 -16.12
C THR A 817 -15.43 -6.62 -17.36
N ILE A 818 -16.76 -6.75 -17.26
CA ILE A 818 -17.62 -7.01 -18.42
C ILE A 818 -17.53 -5.85 -19.43
N GLY A 819 -17.55 -4.60 -18.96
CA GLY A 819 -17.40 -3.41 -19.80
C GLY A 819 -16.05 -3.37 -20.53
N LEU A 820 -14.95 -3.65 -19.81
CA LEU A 820 -13.59 -3.72 -20.34
C LEU A 820 -13.46 -4.80 -21.41
N LEU A 821 -13.93 -6.02 -21.13
CA LEU A 821 -13.89 -7.14 -22.08
C LEU A 821 -14.71 -6.83 -23.35
N SER A 822 -15.89 -6.24 -23.20
CA SER A 822 -16.70 -5.78 -24.32
C SER A 822 -15.97 -4.72 -25.15
N LEU A 823 -15.32 -3.74 -24.50
CA LEU A 823 -14.58 -2.68 -25.18
C LEU A 823 -13.41 -3.25 -25.99
N VAL A 824 -12.57 -4.08 -25.36
CA VAL A 824 -11.42 -4.73 -26.03
C VAL A 824 -11.90 -5.59 -27.20
N PHE A 825 -12.95 -6.39 -27.03
CA PHE A 825 -13.48 -7.19 -28.13
C PHE A 825 -14.02 -6.34 -29.29
N LYS A 826 -14.71 -5.22 -29.01
CA LYS A 826 -15.17 -4.28 -30.04
C LYS A 826 -14.00 -3.64 -30.79
N ILE A 827 -12.92 -3.29 -30.10
CA ILE A 827 -11.69 -2.78 -30.72
C ILE A 827 -11.09 -3.83 -31.67
N LEU A 828 -10.95 -5.08 -31.21
CA LEU A 828 -10.46 -6.18 -32.04
C LEU A 828 -11.34 -6.42 -33.27
N LYS A 829 -12.67 -6.35 -33.12
CA LYS A 829 -13.61 -6.45 -34.25
C LYS A 829 -13.58 -5.26 -35.19
N ALA A 830 -13.38 -4.05 -34.69
CA ALA A 830 -13.20 -2.86 -35.52
C ALA A 830 -11.92 -2.98 -36.36
N PHE A 831 -10.83 -3.49 -35.76
CA PHE A 831 -9.58 -3.77 -36.47
C PHE A 831 -9.75 -4.85 -37.55
N GLU A 832 -10.44 -5.94 -37.24
CA GLU A 832 -10.82 -6.98 -38.23
C GLU A 832 -11.63 -6.39 -39.40
N SER A 833 -12.61 -5.54 -39.11
CA SER A 833 -13.43 -4.87 -40.13
C SER A 833 -12.59 -3.93 -41.00
N LEU A 834 -11.70 -3.14 -40.39
CA LEU A 834 -10.81 -2.20 -41.09
C LEU A 834 -9.87 -2.92 -42.06
N ILE A 835 -9.38 -4.10 -41.70
CA ILE A 835 -8.49 -4.93 -42.52
C ILE A 835 -9.23 -5.59 -43.69
N THR A 836 -10.49 -5.99 -43.50
CA THR A 836 -11.29 -6.68 -44.54
C THR A 836 -11.99 -5.70 -45.50
N LEU A 837 -12.11 -4.42 -45.13
CA LEU A 837 -12.74 -3.37 -45.94
C LEU A 837 -12.06 -3.14 -47.32
N PRO A 838 -10.72 -3.08 -47.43
CA PRO A 838 -10.02 -2.96 -48.72
C PRO A 838 -10.21 -4.20 -49.60
N GLN A 839 -10.20 -5.40 -49.02
CA GLN A 839 -10.43 -6.64 -49.77
C GLN A 839 -11.84 -6.68 -50.36
N ARG A 840 -12.87 -6.31 -49.59
CA ARG A 840 -14.25 -6.22 -50.08
C ARG A 840 -14.40 -5.18 -51.19
N LYS A 841 -13.62 -4.09 -51.13
CA LYS A 841 -13.62 -3.02 -52.13
C LYS A 841 -12.80 -3.39 -53.39
N LEU A 842 -11.74 -4.20 -53.26
CA LEU A 842 -10.94 -4.72 -54.38
C LEU A 842 -11.57 -5.93 -55.08
N GLN A 843 -12.27 -6.82 -54.34
CA GLN A 843 -12.99 -7.96 -54.91
C GLN A 843 -14.14 -7.55 -55.84
N GLY A 844 -14.65 -6.32 -55.72
CA GLY A 844 -15.59 -5.75 -56.69
C GLY A 844 -14.97 -5.40 -58.04
N ARG A 845 -13.66 -5.61 -58.26
CA ARG A 845 -12.98 -5.11 -59.46
C ARG A 845 -12.00 -6.03 -60.19
N ASN A 846 -11.65 -7.21 -59.70
CA ASN A 846 -10.88 -8.22 -60.47
C ASN A 846 -10.95 -9.59 -59.78
N THR A 847 -11.42 -10.60 -60.51
CA THR A 847 -11.48 -12.01 -60.08
C THR A 847 -10.33 -12.76 -60.74
N GLU A 848 -9.15 -12.77 -60.12
CA GLU A 848 -8.16 -13.84 -60.38
C GLU A 848 -7.52 -14.33 -59.08
N ALA A 849 -7.56 -15.65 -58.96
CA ALA A 849 -7.13 -16.58 -57.91
C ALA A 849 -6.25 -16.07 -56.75
N LYS A 850 -6.74 -16.26 -55.51
CA LYS A 850 -5.89 -16.42 -54.31
C LYS A 850 -6.61 -17.20 -53.20
N GLU A 851 -5.92 -18.26 -52.74
CA GLU A 851 -6.17 -19.22 -51.64
C GLU A 851 -7.63 -19.50 -51.23
N CYS A 852 -8.13 -20.67 -51.62
CA CYS A 852 -9.42 -21.25 -51.21
C CYS A 852 -9.17 -22.23 -50.03
N VAL A 853 -10.05 -22.28 -49.03
CA VAL A 853 -9.93 -23.17 -47.86
C VAL A 853 -9.96 -24.66 -48.25
N ASP A 854 -10.62 -25.03 -49.35
CA ASP A 854 -10.71 -26.43 -49.81
C ASP A 854 -9.39 -26.98 -50.40
N SER A 855 -8.38 -26.14 -50.67
CA SER A 855 -7.03 -26.59 -51.07
C SER A 855 -6.02 -26.64 -49.94
N ILE A 856 -6.45 -26.45 -48.69
CA ILE A 856 -5.61 -26.58 -47.51
C ILE A 856 -5.93 -27.91 -46.84
N GLU A 857 -5.39 -29.02 -47.38
CA GLU A 857 -5.01 -30.15 -46.51
C GLU A 857 -4.31 -29.55 -45.28
N SER A 858 -4.65 -30.03 -44.08
CA SER A 858 -3.97 -29.62 -42.86
C SER A 858 -2.47 -29.82 -43.07
N LYS A 859 -1.75 -28.75 -43.46
CA LYS A 859 -0.33 -28.88 -43.78
C LYS A 859 0.32 -29.39 -42.50
N VAL A 860 0.91 -30.58 -42.58
CA VAL A 860 1.70 -31.16 -41.49
C VAL A 860 2.62 -30.06 -40.99
N TYR A 861 2.73 -29.91 -39.67
CA TYR A 861 3.56 -28.89 -39.03
C TYR A 861 4.93 -28.86 -39.71
N GLY A 862 5.14 -27.86 -40.58
CA GLY A 862 6.21 -27.94 -41.56
C GLY A 862 7.57 -28.02 -40.88
N LYS A 863 8.51 -28.81 -41.42
CA LYS A 863 9.85 -28.99 -40.84
C LYS A 863 10.53 -27.65 -40.47
N GLY A 864 10.36 -26.61 -41.30
CA GLY A 864 10.88 -25.27 -41.02
C GLY A 864 10.27 -24.57 -39.80
N ARG A 865 8.98 -24.78 -39.51
CA ARG A 865 8.33 -24.22 -38.30
C ARG A 865 8.71 -25.01 -37.05
N LEU A 866 8.86 -26.32 -37.16
CA LEU A 866 9.40 -27.16 -36.09
C LEU A 866 10.81 -26.71 -35.72
N LEU A 867 11.66 -26.50 -36.73
CA LEU A 867 13.00 -25.95 -36.54
C LEU A 867 12.98 -24.56 -35.92
N ALA A 868 12.07 -23.66 -36.34
CA ALA A 868 11.93 -22.33 -35.75
C ALA A 868 11.47 -22.37 -34.28
N SER A 869 10.52 -23.24 -33.93
CA SER A 869 10.09 -23.45 -32.54
C SER A 869 11.19 -24.07 -31.70
N ILE A 870 11.92 -25.07 -32.21
CA ILE A 870 13.07 -25.66 -31.52
C ILE A 870 14.17 -24.61 -31.32
N PHE A 871 14.47 -23.80 -32.33
CA PHE A 871 15.42 -22.70 -32.22
C PHE A 871 15.00 -21.67 -31.17
N LEU A 872 13.71 -21.28 -31.15
CA LEU A 872 13.19 -20.38 -30.12
C LEU A 872 13.31 -21.00 -28.72
N LEU A 873 13.04 -22.30 -28.56
CA LEU A 873 13.23 -23.01 -27.30
C LEU A 873 14.70 -23.08 -26.87
N LEU A 874 15.63 -23.25 -27.81
CA LEU A 874 17.07 -23.17 -27.55
C LEU A 874 17.49 -21.76 -27.13
N LEU A 875 16.97 -20.71 -27.79
CA LEU A 875 17.21 -19.33 -27.35
C LEU A 875 16.70 -19.09 -25.93
N ILE A 876 15.54 -19.65 -25.56
CA ILE A 876 15.01 -19.53 -24.19
C ILE A 876 15.93 -20.22 -23.18
N PHE A 877 16.46 -21.38 -23.54
CA PHE A 877 17.35 -22.14 -22.67
C PHE A 877 18.65 -21.39 -22.37
N PHE A 878 19.20 -20.70 -23.37
CA PHE A 878 20.53 -20.09 -23.28
C PHE A 878 20.54 -18.58 -23.02
N TYR A 879 19.57 -17.81 -23.54
CA TYR A 879 19.73 -16.35 -23.66
C TYR A 879 18.50 -15.51 -23.29
N ILE A 880 17.29 -15.93 -23.66
CA ILE A 880 16.09 -15.08 -23.51
C ILE A 880 15.11 -15.64 -22.47
N PRO A 881 14.43 -14.79 -21.68
CA PRO A 881 13.39 -15.23 -20.77
C PRO A 881 12.18 -15.76 -21.55
N TYR A 882 11.48 -16.76 -21.01
CA TYR A 882 10.29 -17.34 -21.64
C TYR A 882 9.19 -16.30 -21.89
N GLN A 883 9.14 -15.24 -21.08
CA GLN A 883 8.23 -14.11 -21.22
C GLN A 883 8.40 -13.41 -22.58
N MET A 884 9.63 -13.31 -23.10
CA MET A 884 9.88 -12.74 -24.43
C MET A 884 9.31 -13.65 -25.53
N ALA A 885 9.50 -14.97 -25.40
CA ALA A 885 8.90 -15.94 -26.31
C ALA A 885 7.36 -15.92 -26.27
N PHE A 886 6.78 -15.65 -25.10
CA PHE A 886 5.34 -15.43 -24.96
C PHE A 886 4.88 -14.19 -25.75
N ILE A 887 5.61 -13.07 -25.69
CA ILE A 887 5.29 -11.87 -26.49
C ILE A 887 5.42 -12.15 -28.00
N ILE A 888 6.46 -12.86 -28.44
CA ILE A 888 6.59 -13.30 -29.84
C ILE A 888 5.38 -14.15 -30.24
N THR A 889 4.94 -15.04 -29.35
CA THR A 889 3.77 -15.90 -29.58
C THR A 889 2.47 -15.10 -29.67
N LEU A 890 2.31 -14.04 -28.86
CA LEU A 890 1.19 -13.11 -28.97
C LEU A 890 1.16 -12.42 -30.34
N VAL A 891 2.31 -11.95 -30.84
CA VAL A 891 2.41 -11.34 -32.18
C VAL A 891 2.02 -12.33 -33.27
N ILE A 892 2.48 -13.60 -33.17
CA ILE A 892 2.08 -14.66 -34.09
C ILE A 892 0.57 -14.92 -34.03
N GLN A 893 -0.04 -14.90 -32.84
CA GLN A 893 -1.49 -15.06 -32.68
C GLN A 893 -2.26 -13.91 -33.33
N ILE A 894 -1.81 -12.65 -33.15
CA ILE A 894 -2.39 -11.47 -33.83
C ILE A 894 -2.34 -11.66 -35.34
N ALA A 895 -1.16 -12.01 -35.87
CA ALA A 895 -0.98 -12.26 -37.31
C ALA A 895 -1.86 -13.42 -37.81
N THR A 896 -2.05 -14.46 -36.99
CA THR A 896 -2.92 -15.60 -37.29
C THR A 896 -4.39 -15.18 -37.37
N CYS A 897 -4.89 -14.40 -36.42
CA CYS A 897 -6.24 -13.83 -36.47
C CYS A 897 -6.45 -12.97 -37.73
N VAL A 898 -5.48 -12.12 -38.09
CA VAL A 898 -5.52 -11.32 -39.32
C VAL A 898 -5.57 -12.20 -40.56
N ARG A 899 -4.72 -13.23 -40.65
CA ARG A 899 -4.73 -14.18 -41.77
C ARG A 899 -6.06 -14.90 -41.90
N ILE A 900 -6.64 -15.38 -40.80
CA ILE A 900 -7.95 -16.05 -40.81
C ILE A 900 -9.06 -15.10 -41.29
N ALA A 901 -9.03 -13.83 -40.87
CA ALA A 901 -10.00 -12.83 -41.29
C ALA A 901 -9.95 -12.56 -42.81
N LEU A 902 -8.75 -12.55 -43.39
CA LEU A 902 -8.48 -12.30 -44.82
C LEU A 902 -8.77 -13.50 -45.74
N LEU A 903 -9.02 -14.70 -45.20
CA LEU A 903 -9.31 -15.91 -45.99
C LEU A 903 -10.62 -15.77 -46.76
N ASN A 904 -10.65 -16.23 -48.01
CA ASN A 904 -11.89 -16.33 -48.77
C ASN A 904 -12.73 -17.53 -48.27
N PRO A 905 -14.04 -17.36 -48.05
CA PRO A 905 -14.87 -18.44 -47.51
C PRO A 905 -15.09 -19.53 -48.57
N SER A 906 -14.70 -20.77 -48.25
CA SER A 906 -15.13 -22.00 -48.98
C SER A 906 -16.20 -22.74 -48.18
N ASN A 907 -15.99 -22.86 -46.86
CA ASN A 907 -16.95 -23.35 -45.88
C ASN A 907 -17.11 -22.34 -44.74
N ASP A 908 -18.26 -21.67 -44.68
CA ASP A 908 -18.51 -20.55 -43.78
C ASP A 908 -18.54 -20.98 -42.30
N ALA A 909 -18.99 -22.21 -42.01
CA ALA A 909 -19.08 -22.74 -40.65
C ALA A 909 -17.69 -23.04 -40.05
N GLN A 910 -16.81 -23.68 -40.81
CA GLN A 910 -15.45 -24.01 -40.37
C GLN A 910 -14.61 -22.75 -40.18
N LYS A 911 -14.69 -21.80 -41.12
CA LYS A 911 -14.04 -20.49 -41.00
C LYS A 911 -14.51 -19.74 -39.74
N THR A 912 -15.82 -19.75 -39.48
CA THR A 912 -16.41 -19.07 -38.31
C THR A 912 -15.95 -19.69 -36.99
N ASN A 913 -15.90 -21.02 -36.89
CA ASN A 913 -15.38 -21.70 -35.70
C ASN A 913 -13.92 -21.34 -35.43
N LEU A 914 -13.08 -21.41 -36.46
CA LEU A 914 -11.66 -21.11 -36.38
C LEU A 914 -11.41 -19.66 -35.97
N LEU A 915 -12.16 -18.71 -36.53
CA LEU A 915 -12.09 -17.29 -36.18
C LEU A 915 -12.51 -17.06 -34.73
N ASN A 916 -13.66 -17.59 -34.30
CA ASN A 916 -14.19 -17.38 -32.96
C ASN A 916 -13.25 -17.93 -31.86
N PHE A 917 -12.67 -19.10 -32.09
CA PHE A 917 -11.67 -19.69 -31.19
C PHE A 917 -10.42 -18.83 -31.09
N ASN A 918 -9.81 -18.49 -32.23
CA ASN A 918 -8.56 -17.72 -32.25
C ASN A 918 -8.73 -16.30 -31.70
N MET A 919 -9.89 -15.67 -31.90
CA MET A 919 -10.19 -14.36 -31.30
C MET A 919 -10.35 -14.45 -29.78
N THR A 920 -10.97 -15.52 -29.26
CA THR A 920 -11.09 -15.69 -27.81
C THR A 920 -9.74 -16.04 -27.17
N LEU A 921 -8.93 -16.87 -27.84
CA LEU A 921 -7.57 -17.16 -27.41
C LEU A 921 -6.69 -15.90 -27.44
N LEU A 922 -6.81 -15.06 -28.48
CA LEU A 922 -6.11 -13.78 -28.55
C LEU A 922 -6.46 -12.88 -27.35
N MET A 923 -7.75 -12.79 -26.99
CA MET A 923 -8.16 -12.06 -25.79
C MET A 923 -7.48 -12.60 -24.52
N LEU A 924 -7.46 -13.92 -24.33
CA LEU A 924 -6.80 -14.53 -23.18
C LEU A 924 -5.31 -14.17 -23.13
N LEU A 925 -4.60 -14.34 -24.25
CA LEU A 925 -3.16 -14.06 -24.33
C LEU A 925 -2.84 -12.57 -24.14
N LEU A 926 -3.71 -11.66 -24.59
CA LEU A 926 -3.56 -10.21 -24.40
C LEU A 926 -3.66 -9.79 -22.93
N PHE A 927 -4.55 -10.39 -22.14
CA PHE A 927 -4.60 -10.09 -20.71
C PHE A 927 -3.47 -10.79 -19.93
N VAL A 928 -3.06 -11.99 -20.34
CA VAL A 928 -1.89 -12.66 -19.76
C VAL A 928 -0.58 -11.93 -20.11
N SER A 929 -0.51 -11.20 -21.24
CA SER A 929 0.69 -10.41 -21.56
C SER A 929 0.92 -9.27 -20.57
N ALA A 930 -0.12 -8.74 -19.92
CA ALA A 930 0.04 -7.72 -18.87
C ALA A 930 0.91 -8.20 -17.70
N ILE A 931 0.98 -9.52 -17.47
CA ILE A 931 1.83 -10.16 -16.45
C ILE A 931 3.28 -10.30 -16.95
N ASN A 932 3.47 -10.55 -18.26
CA ASN A 932 4.76 -10.90 -18.85
C ASN A 932 5.57 -9.67 -19.32
N ILE A 933 4.89 -8.62 -19.78
CA ILE A 933 5.52 -7.39 -20.30
C ILE A 933 6.48 -6.74 -19.28
N PRO A 934 6.13 -6.58 -17.99
CA PRO A 934 7.03 -5.94 -17.03
C PRO A 934 8.40 -6.65 -16.92
N ILE A 935 8.42 -7.98 -16.94
CA ILE A 935 9.66 -8.76 -16.87
C ILE A 935 10.49 -8.60 -18.15
N VAL A 936 9.83 -8.51 -19.32
CA VAL A 936 10.52 -8.23 -20.59
C VAL A 936 11.18 -6.84 -20.56
N ILE A 937 10.53 -5.85 -19.96
CA ILE A 937 11.12 -4.50 -19.79
C ILE A 937 12.41 -4.59 -18.95
N VAL A 938 12.38 -5.32 -17.83
CA VAL A 938 13.58 -5.55 -16.99
C VAL A 938 14.70 -6.23 -17.79
N PHE A 939 14.36 -7.24 -18.59
CA PHE A 939 15.33 -7.93 -19.45
C PHE A 939 15.99 -6.98 -20.45
N LEU A 940 15.19 -6.21 -21.20
CA LEU A 940 15.68 -5.28 -22.21
C LEU A 940 16.57 -4.18 -21.61
N HIS A 941 16.24 -3.70 -20.42
CA HIS A 941 17.05 -2.75 -19.66
C HIS A 941 18.44 -3.32 -19.32
N ASN A 942 18.49 -4.53 -18.76
CA ASN A 942 19.76 -5.19 -18.43
C ASN A 942 20.65 -5.43 -19.67
N VAL A 943 20.05 -5.79 -20.80
CA VAL A 943 20.77 -5.94 -22.08
C VAL A 943 21.33 -4.60 -22.56
N ALA A 944 20.56 -3.51 -22.42
CA ALA A 944 21.02 -2.17 -22.79
C ALA A 944 22.23 -1.71 -21.97
N ILE A 945 22.31 -2.11 -20.70
CA ILE A 945 23.45 -1.85 -19.80
C ILE A 945 24.63 -2.84 -20.01
N ARG A 946 24.53 -3.73 -21.01
CA ARG A 946 25.53 -4.77 -21.34
C ARG A 946 25.79 -5.75 -20.19
N TRP A 947 24.76 -6.04 -19.40
CA TRP A 947 24.83 -7.05 -18.35
C TRP A 947 24.27 -8.38 -18.85
N GLU A 948 25.16 -9.36 -19.03
CA GLU A 948 24.78 -10.74 -19.33
C GLU A 948 24.14 -11.36 -18.09
N THR A 949 22.81 -11.46 -18.12
CA THR A 949 22.00 -11.94 -17.02
C THR A 949 21.93 -13.46 -17.02
N SER A 950 22.28 -14.09 -15.90
CA SER A 950 21.96 -15.51 -15.69
C SER A 950 20.52 -15.64 -15.16
N PHE A 951 19.51 -15.45 -16.01
CA PHE A 951 18.10 -15.63 -15.66
C PHE A 951 17.69 -17.11 -15.51
N ARG A 952 18.35 -17.86 -14.61
CA ARG A 952 18.18 -19.32 -14.50
C ARG A 952 16.72 -19.76 -14.29
N ALA A 953 15.92 -19.01 -13.55
CA ALA A 953 14.50 -19.34 -13.32
C ALA A 953 13.58 -19.02 -14.51
N HIS A 954 13.95 -18.05 -15.36
CA HIS A 954 13.17 -17.64 -16.53
C HIS A 954 13.63 -18.29 -17.84
N HIS A 955 14.73 -19.06 -17.81
CA HIS A 955 15.12 -19.99 -18.87
C HIS A 955 14.40 -21.34 -18.76
N ASN A 956 13.12 -21.31 -18.37
CA ASN A 956 12.28 -22.49 -18.24
C ASN A 956 11.47 -22.71 -19.51
N ILE A 957 11.95 -23.59 -20.38
CA ILE A 957 11.28 -23.99 -21.63
C ILE A 957 9.85 -24.49 -21.36
N LEU A 958 9.65 -25.29 -20.29
CA LEU A 958 8.36 -25.88 -19.97
C LEU A 958 7.30 -24.84 -19.59
N ALA A 959 7.71 -23.64 -19.16
CA ALA A 959 6.81 -22.56 -18.80
C ALA A 959 6.08 -21.95 -20.00
N VAL A 960 6.55 -22.14 -21.23
CA VAL A 960 5.97 -21.51 -22.44
C VAL A 960 5.84 -22.44 -23.65
N ALA A 961 6.56 -23.57 -23.70
CA ALA A 961 6.53 -24.49 -24.83
C ALA A 961 5.11 -24.91 -25.27
N PRO A 962 4.19 -25.30 -24.34
CA PRO A 962 2.81 -25.60 -24.73
C PRO A 962 2.09 -24.45 -25.44
N ILE A 963 2.29 -23.21 -25.01
CA ILE A 963 1.70 -22.03 -25.65
C ILE A 963 2.30 -21.83 -27.06
N ILE A 964 3.62 -21.97 -27.21
CA ILE A 964 4.31 -21.87 -28.51
C ILE A 964 3.78 -22.90 -29.50
N PHE A 965 3.65 -24.16 -29.08
CA PHE A 965 3.18 -25.22 -29.96
C PHE A 965 1.70 -25.06 -30.32
N LEU A 966 0.84 -24.68 -29.36
CA LEU A 966 -0.58 -24.45 -29.61
C LEU A 966 -0.81 -23.31 -30.61
N VAL A 967 -0.16 -22.16 -30.40
CA VAL A 967 -0.23 -21.04 -31.35
C VAL A 967 0.43 -21.40 -32.68
N GLY A 968 1.48 -22.23 -32.65
CA GLY A 968 2.06 -22.83 -33.85
C GLY A 968 1.03 -23.62 -34.66
N ASN A 969 0.26 -24.51 -34.03
CA ASN A 969 -0.81 -25.27 -34.69
C ASN A 969 -1.91 -24.34 -35.24
N ASN A 970 -2.33 -23.35 -34.45
CA ASN A 970 -3.32 -22.36 -34.85
C ASN A 970 -2.87 -21.54 -36.07
N SER A 971 -1.57 -21.25 -36.19
CA SER A 971 -1.00 -20.53 -37.35
C SER A 971 -1.13 -21.29 -38.68
N VAL A 972 -1.38 -22.60 -38.61
CA VAL A 972 -1.68 -23.48 -39.75
C VAL A 972 -3.17 -23.77 -39.87
N PHE A 973 -4.01 -22.98 -39.21
CA PHE A 973 -5.46 -23.09 -39.21
C PHE A 973 -5.98 -24.40 -38.57
N LYS A 974 -5.19 -24.99 -37.67
CA LYS A 974 -5.56 -26.20 -36.93
C LYS A 974 -6.07 -25.81 -35.53
N MET A 975 -7.32 -26.13 -35.25
CA MET A 975 -8.00 -25.90 -33.97
C MET A 975 -8.22 -27.25 -33.25
N PRO A 976 -8.24 -27.31 -31.91
CA PRO A 976 -8.60 -28.53 -31.18
C PRO A 976 -9.94 -29.11 -31.63
N LYS A 977 -10.02 -30.44 -31.81
CA LYS A 977 -11.23 -31.12 -32.32
C LYS A 977 -12.36 -31.13 -31.30
N SER A 978 -13.60 -31.18 -31.76
CA SER A 978 -14.76 -31.40 -30.89
C SER A 978 -14.80 -32.86 -30.44
N VAL A 979 -14.88 -33.10 -29.12
CA VAL A 979 -15.04 -34.44 -28.54
C VAL A 979 -16.22 -34.42 -27.58
N SER A 980 -16.98 -35.52 -27.50
CA SER A 980 -18.17 -35.59 -26.64
C SER A 980 -17.87 -35.17 -25.19
N ILE A 981 -18.70 -34.31 -24.61
CA ILE A 981 -18.58 -33.92 -23.19
C ILE A 981 -18.69 -35.09 -22.20
N LYS A 982 -19.23 -36.24 -22.64
CA LYS A 982 -19.27 -37.47 -21.84
C LYS A 982 -17.92 -38.18 -21.76
N SER A 983 -16.98 -37.84 -22.64
CA SER A 983 -15.60 -38.30 -22.54
C SER A 983 -14.91 -37.63 -21.35
N LEU A 984 -13.98 -38.36 -20.76
CA LEU A 984 -13.13 -37.84 -19.68
C LEU A 984 -12.36 -36.60 -20.18
N ASP A 985 -11.91 -36.62 -21.43
CA ASP A 985 -11.10 -35.56 -22.02
C ASP A 985 -11.87 -34.23 -22.17
N GLY A 986 -13.10 -34.30 -22.71
CA GLY A 986 -13.95 -33.12 -22.87
C GLY A 986 -14.33 -32.49 -21.52
N ALA A 987 -14.50 -33.32 -20.49
CA ALA A 987 -14.76 -32.84 -19.13
C ALA A 987 -13.53 -32.16 -18.51
N ILE A 988 -12.32 -32.71 -18.68
CA ILE A 988 -11.08 -32.09 -18.18
C ILE A 988 -10.88 -30.69 -18.77
N THR A 989 -11.10 -30.51 -20.08
CA THR A 989 -10.94 -29.19 -20.72
C THR A 989 -11.81 -28.13 -20.05
N VAL A 990 -13.08 -28.45 -19.79
CA VAL A 990 -14.01 -27.53 -19.11
C VAL A 990 -13.59 -27.30 -17.66
N ILE A 991 -13.18 -28.35 -16.94
CA ILE A 991 -12.72 -28.26 -15.54
C ILE A 991 -11.49 -27.36 -15.42
N LEU A 992 -10.51 -27.47 -16.31
CA LEU A 992 -9.30 -26.64 -16.30
C LEU A 992 -9.64 -25.15 -16.47
N PHE A 993 -10.51 -24.80 -17.42
CA PHE A 993 -10.95 -23.41 -17.58
C PHE A 993 -11.77 -22.89 -16.40
N VAL A 994 -12.64 -23.72 -15.80
CA VAL A 994 -13.36 -23.36 -14.57
C VAL A 994 -12.40 -23.15 -13.40
N TYR A 995 -11.38 -24.01 -13.27
CA TYR A 995 -10.36 -23.88 -12.25
C TYR A 995 -9.53 -22.60 -12.44
N THR A 996 -9.09 -22.30 -13.67
CA THR A 996 -8.40 -21.04 -13.98
C THR A 996 -9.28 -19.84 -13.63
N ALA A 997 -10.59 -19.90 -13.92
CA ALA A 997 -11.53 -18.84 -13.55
C ALA A 997 -11.60 -18.64 -12.02
N LEU A 998 -11.81 -19.73 -11.26
CA LEU A 998 -11.86 -19.70 -9.80
C LEU A 998 -10.54 -19.20 -9.19
N PHE A 999 -9.41 -19.66 -9.72
CA PHE A 999 -8.09 -19.22 -9.27
C PHE A 999 -7.91 -17.71 -9.51
N SER A 1000 -8.27 -17.22 -10.70
CA SER A 1000 -8.16 -15.80 -11.05
C SER A 1000 -8.98 -14.90 -10.11
N PHE A 1001 -10.18 -15.32 -9.72
CA PHE A 1001 -11.01 -14.54 -8.80
C PHE A 1001 -10.51 -14.62 -7.36
N ILE A 1002 -10.15 -15.81 -6.87
CA ILE A 1002 -9.86 -16.03 -5.44
C ILE A 1002 -8.39 -15.76 -5.09
N TYR A 1003 -7.43 -16.24 -5.88
CA TYR A 1003 -6.00 -16.16 -5.56
C TYR A 1003 -5.23 -15.20 -6.47
N GLY A 1004 -5.80 -14.86 -7.63
CA GLY A 1004 -5.06 -14.23 -8.71
C GLY A 1004 -4.52 -12.84 -8.40
N ILE A 1005 -5.20 -12.01 -7.60
CA ILE A 1005 -4.72 -10.67 -7.23
C ILE A 1005 -3.37 -10.72 -6.50
N ARG A 1006 -3.21 -11.67 -5.58
CA ARG A 1006 -1.97 -11.85 -4.79
C ARG A 1006 -0.97 -12.80 -5.44
N ASN A 1007 -1.33 -13.50 -6.52
CA ASN A 1007 -0.50 -14.51 -7.18
C ASN A 1007 -0.61 -14.42 -8.72
N LEU A 1008 -0.48 -13.22 -9.30
CA LEU A 1008 -0.72 -13.00 -10.73
C LEU A 1008 0.16 -13.89 -11.62
N TYR A 1009 1.45 -14.06 -11.27
CA TYR A 1009 2.38 -14.88 -12.04
C TYR A 1009 1.87 -16.31 -12.29
N TRP A 1010 1.11 -16.89 -11.33
CA TRP A 1010 0.60 -18.27 -11.44
C TRP A 1010 -0.49 -18.42 -12.51
N ILE A 1011 -1.20 -17.34 -12.84
CA ILE A 1011 -2.20 -17.33 -13.92
C ILE A 1011 -1.56 -17.72 -15.26
N HIS A 1012 -0.35 -17.24 -15.54
CA HIS A 1012 0.39 -17.64 -16.74
C HIS A 1012 0.63 -19.15 -16.76
N HIS A 1013 1.08 -19.73 -15.64
CA HIS A 1013 1.32 -21.17 -15.55
C HIS A 1013 0.04 -21.98 -15.72
N LEU A 1014 -1.10 -21.55 -15.17
CA LEU A 1014 -2.39 -22.20 -15.39
C LEU A 1014 -2.84 -22.18 -16.84
N VAL A 1015 -2.65 -21.05 -17.54
CA VAL A 1015 -2.92 -20.95 -18.98
C VAL A 1015 -1.99 -21.87 -19.76
N ASN A 1016 -0.69 -21.93 -19.42
CA ASN A 1016 0.25 -22.84 -20.06
C ASN A 1016 -0.09 -24.33 -19.84
N ILE A 1017 -0.51 -24.71 -18.62
CA ILE A 1017 -1.02 -26.07 -18.31
C ILE A 1017 -2.26 -26.39 -19.16
N THR A 1018 -3.16 -25.42 -19.31
CA THR A 1018 -4.37 -25.58 -20.13
C THR A 1018 -4.01 -25.75 -21.62
N CYS A 1019 -3.02 -24.99 -22.12
CA CYS A 1019 -2.49 -25.16 -23.47
C CYS A 1019 -1.83 -26.53 -23.66
N ALA A 1020 -1.10 -27.04 -22.66
CA ALA A 1020 -0.51 -28.38 -22.70
C ALA A 1020 -1.58 -29.46 -22.82
N TRP A 1021 -2.67 -29.33 -22.05
CA TRP A 1021 -3.81 -30.22 -22.15
C TRP A 1021 -4.47 -30.17 -23.54
N LEU A 1022 -4.69 -28.98 -24.10
CA LEU A 1022 -5.28 -28.83 -25.45
C LEU A 1022 -4.42 -29.46 -26.54
N LEU A 1023 -3.09 -29.40 -26.42
CA LEU A 1023 -2.16 -30.07 -27.34
C LEU A 1023 -2.16 -31.58 -27.19
N PHE A 1024 -2.14 -32.09 -25.96
CA PHE A 1024 -2.23 -33.53 -25.69
C PHE A 1024 -3.55 -34.11 -26.23
N PHE A 1025 -4.64 -33.38 -26.01
CA PHE A 1025 -5.96 -33.69 -26.54
C PHE A 1025 -5.98 -33.75 -28.07
N GLU A 1026 -5.27 -32.84 -28.75
CA GLU A 1026 -5.13 -32.84 -30.21
C GLU A 1026 -4.24 -33.98 -30.74
N ALA A 1027 -3.28 -34.47 -29.95
CA ALA A 1027 -2.43 -35.58 -30.35
C ALA A 1027 -3.16 -36.94 -30.28
N ILE A 1028 -4.14 -37.06 -29.38
CA ILE A 1028 -4.93 -38.29 -29.20
C ILE A 1028 -6.05 -38.43 -30.25
N HIS A 1029 -6.71 -37.31 -30.58
CA HIS A 1029 -7.91 -37.29 -31.42
C HIS A 1029 -7.65 -36.78 -32.83
#